data_AF-A0A6B2KY31-F1
#
_entry.id   AF-A0A6B2KY31-F1
#
_cell.length_a   1.000
_cell.length_b   1.000
_cell.length_c   1.000
_cell.angle_alpha   90.00
_cell.angle_beta   90.00
_cell.angle_gamma   90.00
#
_symmetry.space_group_name_H-M   'P 1'
#
loop_
_entity.id
_entity.type
_entity.pdbx_description
1 polymer ?
#
loop_
_entity_poly.entity_id
_entity_poly.type
_entity_poly.pdbx_seq_one_letter_code
_entity_poly.pdbx_strand_id
1 'polypeptide(L)'
;MLFMLVDSKTKGGIGGASGTGGDGGRGGTGGWGGEMGSHEDSSNLSFFNRGPSGNEGHRGPRGNNGKTGTNGFDGYTVYNVVDSYGQIIESNRMLYLPEVTYCEIRPVIDDGIIEPQEIVEISQITVKNSGKITLPAGLMLYITDTSNFEWNEEPIIIPAAIPPDGEVVLKQVTTGRIGPLVGKARFAITPQFMNRRFPGNPFRYTVNNIAYPVCFVETSNFLRWTLGDQNISLAVSNLSTMPCGGVGRELNVSMQLCPGISLLDVPGSFEPNSKLSLEPQQTSSVDYKLFVHPDIPFYEQVTIVVRLHLRNLVIETLAIRIQIISPYLPPLDENSVLIITGPHVHINTFRVVDGFLKKVGYNYSIWDCGFNNGLSFMGQSIVRHENTWMNHYLKKNIIWLTGASTELNLLDRNDLIEHFSGPNASLFIVGNYNNETAINHILTCGLPVKHLNEKDLSEWYTVKTPNEYYRNLFCNTIVKEYENKETEFRFKVNMTANNITLLEKGWTQSLYSYGTGVLLRSPISIRSQFVFLSKDVSTATPIDMNDMTTLLSGLVDILPLTKKLQLLCCSSLQPSSLVLPRTEANILPQQSIISSFLSYVVGDVPAPPPETPDSLILETISSSILFHLSLEFKYSDQPHLLQKAIEIVLSQQYQLWRSPEFLARFTQILAAFKKERWDYFVNPKSASVLDLISNLSKFLATTDLKIELDLSIKKADPNIQPWTKLLTYLKI
;
A
#
# COMPACT_ATOMS: atom_id res chain seq x y z
N MET A 1 45.39 35.98 -29.53
CA MET A 1 45.24 34.85 -28.59
C MET A 1 46.14 35.15 -27.40
N LEU A 2 45.58 35.73 -26.34
CA LEU A 2 46.35 36.10 -25.15
C LEU A 2 46.53 34.84 -24.30
N PHE A 3 47.74 34.29 -24.20
CA PHE A 3 48.02 33.22 -23.25
C PHE A 3 47.98 33.83 -21.85
N MET A 4 46.83 33.69 -21.18
CA MET A 4 46.65 34.16 -19.82
C MET A 4 47.30 33.14 -18.88
N LEU A 5 48.58 33.34 -18.56
CA LEU A 5 49.29 32.55 -17.56
C LEU A 5 48.74 32.92 -16.19
N VAL A 6 48.09 31.97 -15.52
CA VAL A 6 47.74 32.14 -14.12
C VAL A 6 48.96 31.74 -13.29
N ASP A 7 49.70 32.73 -12.78
CA ASP A 7 50.75 32.49 -11.79
C ASP A 7 50.10 32.33 -10.42
N SER A 8 50.28 31.18 -9.78
CA SER A 8 49.79 30.91 -8.43
C SER A 8 50.90 31.16 -7.42
N LYS A 9 50.78 32.24 -6.64
CA LYS A 9 51.66 32.48 -5.49
C LYS A 9 50.97 31.97 -4.23
N THR A 10 51.38 30.80 -3.76
CA THR A 10 50.99 30.31 -2.44
C THR A 10 51.92 30.92 -1.40
N LYS A 11 51.37 31.74 -0.51
CA LYS A 11 52.11 32.30 0.62
C LYS A 11 51.69 31.60 1.89
N GLY A 12 52.58 30.78 2.47
CA GLY A 12 52.44 30.16 3.79
C GLY A 12 51.93 28.71 3.79
N GLY A 13 52.07 28.04 4.93
CA GLY A 13 51.42 26.76 5.28
C GLY A 13 50.32 26.98 6.32
N ILE A 14 49.79 25.91 6.93
CA ILE A 14 48.84 26.02 8.06
C ILE A 14 49.48 26.89 9.14
N GLY A 15 48.74 27.89 9.64
CA GLY A 15 49.22 28.79 10.67
C GLY A 15 49.61 28.02 11.93
N GLY A 16 50.83 28.24 12.43
CA GLY A 16 51.29 27.56 13.66
C GLY A 16 50.35 27.85 14.83
N ALA A 17 50.00 26.84 15.62
CA ALA A 17 49.22 27.03 16.84
C ALA A 17 49.95 27.99 17.78
N SER A 18 49.19 28.81 18.52
CA SER A 18 49.78 29.72 19.49
C SER A 18 50.50 28.96 20.60
N GLY A 19 51.70 29.42 20.94
CA GLY A 19 52.38 28.95 22.15
C GLY A 19 51.66 29.47 23.39
N THR A 20 51.46 28.62 24.38
CA THR A 20 50.93 29.01 25.70
C THR A 20 51.95 29.88 26.43
N GLY A 21 51.48 30.94 27.09
CA GLY A 21 52.36 31.79 27.90
C GLY A 21 52.91 31.01 29.10
N GLY A 22 54.20 31.16 29.39
CA GLY A 22 54.86 30.43 30.49
C GLY A 22 54.32 30.82 31.87
N ASP A 23 54.31 29.91 32.82
CA ASP A 23 53.85 30.20 34.18
C ASP A 23 54.72 31.25 34.89
N GLY A 24 54.10 32.09 35.71
CA GLY A 24 54.80 33.08 36.51
C GLY A 24 55.57 32.43 37.67
N GLY A 25 56.78 32.93 37.93
CA GLY A 25 57.68 32.37 38.95
C GLY A 25 57.14 32.50 40.37
N ARG A 26 57.35 31.50 41.23
CA ARG A 26 56.89 31.53 42.64
C ARG A 26 57.62 32.62 43.42
N GLY A 27 56.89 33.36 44.26
CA GLY A 27 57.49 34.36 45.15
C GLY A 27 58.32 33.70 46.25
N GLY A 28 59.39 34.39 46.67
CA GLY A 28 60.36 33.88 47.65
C GLY A 28 59.76 33.63 49.04
N THR A 29 60.37 32.74 49.81
CA THR A 29 59.94 32.44 51.18
C THR A 29 60.32 33.60 52.12
N GLY A 30 59.39 34.03 52.99
CA GLY A 30 59.71 35.00 54.04
C GLY A 30 60.64 34.39 55.10
N GLY A 31 61.48 35.22 55.70
CA GLY A 31 62.52 34.80 56.66
C GLY A 31 61.95 34.35 58.01
N TRP A 32 62.70 33.49 58.71
CA TRP A 32 62.32 32.93 60.01
C TRP A 32 62.62 33.93 61.13
N GLY A 33 61.77 34.00 62.16
CA GLY A 33 62.01 34.84 63.34
C GLY A 33 63.17 34.31 64.19
N GLY A 34 64.12 35.18 64.59
CA GLY A 34 65.32 34.77 65.32
C GLY A 34 65.08 34.41 66.79
N GLU A 35 65.88 33.47 67.31
CA GLU A 35 65.94 33.10 68.73
C GLU A 35 66.95 33.97 69.51
N MET A 36 66.63 34.36 70.75
CA MET A 36 67.50 35.20 71.58
C MET A 36 68.44 34.36 72.48
N GLY A 37 69.71 34.75 72.55
CA GLY A 37 70.78 34.05 73.27
C GLY A 37 70.71 34.17 74.80
N SER A 38 71.06 33.08 75.49
CA SER A 38 71.23 33.03 76.95
C SER A 38 72.67 33.40 77.34
N HIS A 39 72.84 34.44 78.17
CA HIS A 39 74.13 34.79 78.76
C HIS A 39 74.18 34.21 80.19
N GLU A 40 75.14 33.32 80.46
CA GLU A 40 75.52 32.92 81.83
C GLU A 40 76.64 33.83 82.31
N ASP A 41 76.55 34.35 83.54
CA ASP A 41 77.66 35.00 84.23
C ASP A 41 77.78 34.42 85.66
N SER A 42 79.01 34.37 86.15
CA SER A 42 79.54 33.52 87.24
C SER A 42 79.15 33.91 88.67
N SER A 43 78.13 34.76 88.87
CA SER A 43 77.64 35.15 90.19
C SER A 43 76.20 34.69 90.42
N ASN A 44 76.07 33.69 91.27
CA ASN A 44 74.90 32.86 91.57
C ASN A 44 73.66 33.64 92.10
N LEU A 45 72.97 34.42 91.27
CA LEU A 45 71.65 35.00 91.54
C LEU A 45 70.81 35.07 90.24
N SER A 46 69.92 34.11 90.05
CA SER A 46 69.06 33.93 88.88
C SER A 46 67.67 34.54 89.07
N PHE A 47 67.29 35.59 88.32
CA PHE A 47 65.89 35.90 87.98
C PHE A 47 65.80 36.85 86.77
N PHE A 48 65.64 36.33 85.54
CA PHE A 48 65.04 37.07 84.43
C PHE A 48 64.20 36.13 83.54
N ASN A 49 62.92 36.47 83.35
CA ASN A 49 61.97 35.77 82.49
C ASN A 49 62.33 36.00 81.00
N ARG A 50 62.40 34.92 80.20
CA ARG A 50 62.59 35.01 78.73
C ARG A 50 61.35 35.62 78.07
N GLY A 51 61.53 36.60 77.18
CA GLY A 51 60.47 37.10 76.30
C GLY A 51 60.20 36.18 75.10
N PRO A 52 59.05 36.31 74.41
CA PRO A 52 58.66 35.43 73.31
C PRO A 52 59.43 35.69 72.00
N SER A 53 59.69 34.63 71.22
CA SER A 53 60.34 34.69 69.90
C SER A 53 59.53 35.49 68.87
N GLY A 54 60.21 36.13 67.91
CA GLY A 54 59.57 36.92 66.86
C GLY A 54 58.85 36.07 65.79
N ASN A 55 57.83 36.65 65.14
CA ASN A 55 57.06 35.98 64.08
C ASN A 55 57.82 35.87 62.76
N GLU A 56 57.59 34.80 61.99
CA GLU A 56 58.13 34.62 60.65
C GLU A 56 57.56 35.63 59.64
N GLY A 57 58.38 36.02 58.65
CA GLY A 57 57.98 36.91 57.56
C GLY A 57 57.08 36.22 56.53
N HIS A 58 56.16 36.98 55.94
CA HIS A 58 55.26 36.47 54.89
C HIS A 58 56.00 36.17 53.57
N ARG A 59 55.61 35.10 52.87
CA ARG A 59 56.14 34.78 51.53
C ARG A 59 55.69 35.83 50.50
N GLY A 60 56.57 36.13 49.54
CA GLY A 60 56.23 37.03 48.43
C GLY A 60 55.19 36.42 47.48
N PRO A 61 54.39 37.23 46.76
CA PRO A 61 53.41 36.75 45.80
C PRO A 61 54.08 36.10 44.57
N ARG A 62 53.41 35.12 43.97
CA ARG A 62 53.82 34.51 42.69
C ARG A 62 53.72 35.56 41.57
N GLY A 63 54.71 35.59 40.69
CA GLY A 63 54.68 36.41 39.47
C GLY A 63 53.54 35.99 38.54
N ASN A 64 53.15 36.87 37.63
CA ASN A 64 52.07 36.62 36.68
C ASN A 64 52.52 35.68 35.57
N ASN A 65 51.62 34.82 35.09
CA ASN A 65 51.86 34.02 33.89
C ASN A 65 52.08 34.93 32.67
N GLY A 66 52.97 34.50 31.78
CA GLY A 66 53.18 35.10 30.46
C GLY A 66 51.93 35.01 29.60
N LYS A 67 51.87 35.84 28.56
CA LYS A 67 50.72 35.87 27.63
C LYS A 67 50.84 34.74 26.60
N THR A 68 49.75 34.02 26.36
CA THR A 68 49.63 33.09 25.23
C THR A 68 49.73 33.86 23.92
N GLY A 69 50.47 33.30 22.96
CA GLY A 69 50.61 33.87 21.62
C GLY A 69 49.29 33.86 20.83
N THR A 70 49.29 34.47 19.65
CA THR A 70 48.20 34.32 18.67
C THR A 70 48.56 33.23 17.67
N ASN A 71 47.57 32.48 17.19
CA ASN A 71 47.79 31.53 16.10
C ASN A 71 48.39 32.27 14.89
N GLY A 72 49.27 31.60 14.16
CA GLY A 72 49.69 32.07 12.85
C GLY A 72 48.50 32.14 11.90
N PHE A 73 48.57 33.03 10.90
CA PHE A 73 47.58 33.04 9.83
C PHE A 73 47.82 31.86 8.90
N ASP A 74 46.74 31.20 8.50
CA ASP A 74 46.81 30.19 7.44
C ASP A 74 47.30 30.82 6.14
N GLY A 75 48.11 30.05 5.42
CA GLY A 75 48.53 30.40 4.08
C GLY A 75 47.35 30.55 3.13
N TYR A 76 47.53 31.38 2.10
CA TYR A 76 46.54 31.55 1.03
C TYR A 76 47.23 31.52 -0.33
N THR A 77 46.48 31.06 -1.33
CA THR A 77 46.91 31.11 -2.73
C THR A 77 46.32 32.35 -3.38
N VAL A 78 47.17 33.11 -4.08
CA VAL A 78 46.74 34.22 -4.95
C VAL A 78 46.98 33.81 -6.38
N TYR A 79 45.96 33.96 -7.20
CA TYR A 79 45.99 33.76 -8.63
C TYR A 79 46.21 35.12 -9.29
N ASN A 80 47.24 35.23 -10.12
CA ASN A 80 47.53 36.45 -10.88
C ASN A 80 47.33 36.18 -12.36
N VAL A 81 46.58 37.05 -13.02
CA VAL A 81 46.54 37.14 -14.48
C VAL A 81 47.63 38.07 -14.93
N VAL A 82 48.53 37.59 -15.78
CA VAL A 82 49.58 38.42 -16.37
C VAL A 82 49.36 38.68 -17.85
N ASP A 83 49.79 39.85 -18.33
CA ASP A 83 49.84 40.18 -19.75
C ASP A 83 51.02 39.48 -20.46
N SER A 84 51.18 39.72 -21.76
CA SER A 84 52.29 39.18 -22.56
C SER A 84 53.68 39.67 -22.12
N TYR A 85 53.75 40.75 -21.33
CA TYR A 85 54.97 41.31 -20.78
C TYR A 85 55.24 40.86 -19.33
N GLY A 86 54.36 40.01 -18.77
CA GLY A 86 54.46 39.52 -17.39
C GLY A 86 53.93 40.49 -16.32
N GLN A 87 53.25 41.58 -16.71
CA GLN A 87 52.63 42.51 -15.77
C GLN A 87 51.32 41.95 -15.24
N ILE A 88 51.09 42.05 -13.93
CA ILE A 88 49.85 41.59 -13.28
C ILE A 88 48.71 42.54 -13.66
N ILE A 89 47.71 42.02 -14.38
CA ILE A 89 46.49 42.74 -14.78
C ILE A 89 45.38 42.53 -13.74
N GLU A 90 45.24 41.31 -13.24
CA GLU A 90 44.25 40.96 -12.22
C GLU A 90 44.89 40.07 -11.15
N SER A 91 44.43 40.20 -9.91
CA SER A 91 44.91 39.41 -8.79
C SER A 91 43.79 39.13 -7.80
N ASN A 92 43.55 37.85 -7.48
CA ASN A 92 42.55 37.48 -6.49
C ASN A 92 42.89 36.16 -5.78
N ARG A 93 42.26 35.91 -4.63
CA ARG A 93 42.34 34.64 -3.90
C ARG A 93 41.42 33.56 -4.48
N MET A 94 40.41 33.96 -5.27
CA MET A 94 39.46 33.06 -5.91
C MET A 94 39.67 33.09 -7.43
N LEU A 95 39.88 31.90 -8.01
CA LEU A 95 40.00 31.73 -9.46
C LEU A 95 38.65 32.00 -10.15
N TYR A 96 38.63 32.08 -11.48
CA TYR A 96 37.40 32.01 -12.26
C TYR A 96 36.62 30.72 -11.95
N LEU A 97 35.28 30.82 -11.96
CA LEU A 97 34.36 29.70 -11.71
C LEU A 97 33.21 29.79 -12.72
N PRO A 98 33.31 29.10 -13.87
CA PRO A 98 32.24 29.10 -14.85
C PRO A 98 31.06 28.27 -14.35
N GLU A 99 29.87 28.87 -14.43
CA GLU A 99 28.60 28.26 -14.09
C GLU A 99 27.65 28.46 -15.26
N VAL A 100 27.10 27.37 -15.77
CA VAL A 100 25.98 27.46 -16.72
C VAL A 100 24.74 27.76 -15.89
N THR A 101 24.05 28.86 -16.19
CA THR A 101 22.91 29.34 -15.39
C THR A 101 21.58 29.11 -16.10
N TYR A 102 21.60 29.03 -17.43
CA TYR A 102 20.40 28.90 -18.26
C TYR A 102 20.72 28.21 -19.59
N CYS A 103 19.76 27.48 -20.11
CA CYS A 103 19.69 27.09 -21.52
C CYS A 103 18.23 26.94 -21.91
N GLU A 104 17.96 27.14 -23.20
CA GLU A 104 16.65 26.93 -23.80
C GLU A 104 16.67 25.65 -24.64
N ILE A 105 15.57 24.90 -24.60
CA ILE A 105 15.38 23.70 -25.41
C ILE A 105 14.11 23.85 -26.21
N ARG A 106 14.21 23.62 -27.51
CA ARG A 106 13.07 23.60 -28.42
C ARG A 106 13.13 22.37 -29.30
N PRO A 107 12.03 21.66 -29.55
CA PRO A 107 12.00 20.64 -30.60
C PRO A 107 12.31 21.28 -31.95
N VAL A 108 12.98 20.53 -32.85
CA VAL A 108 13.20 21.00 -34.24
C VAL A 108 11.86 21.17 -34.96
N ILE A 109 10.86 20.35 -34.62
CA ILE A 109 9.48 20.47 -35.10
C ILE A 109 8.61 20.80 -33.90
N ASP A 110 8.34 22.09 -33.69
CA ASP A 110 7.50 22.53 -32.58
C ASP A 110 6.01 22.38 -32.90
N ASP A 111 5.47 21.21 -32.57
CA ASP A 111 4.03 20.96 -32.53
C ASP A 111 3.43 21.09 -31.13
N GLY A 112 4.20 21.59 -30.16
CA GLY A 112 3.84 21.73 -28.76
C GLY A 112 4.09 20.48 -27.91
N ILE A 113 4.56 19.36 -28.49
CA ILE A 113 4.89 18.12 -27.79
C ILE A 113 6.30 17.69 -28.18
N ILE A 114 7.10 17.28 -27.19
CA ILE A 114 8.42 16.69 -27.45
C ILE A 114 8.26 15.17 -27.46
N GLU A 115 8.50 14.56 -28.61
CA GLU A 115 8.35 13.13 -28.81
C GLU A 115 9.61 12.34 -28.36
N PRO A 116 9.47 11.07 -27.96
CA PRO A 116 10.61 10.15 -27.88
C PRO A 116 11.36 10.08 -29.22
N GLN A 117 12.69 9.97 -29.18
CA GLN A 117 13.57 9.95 -30.36
C GLN A 117 13.61 11.25 -31.19
N GLU A 118 12.94 12.32 -30.74
CA GLU A 118 12.96 13.60 -31.44
C GLU A 118 14.30 14.33 -31.26
N ILE A 119 14.71 15.08 -32.29
CA ILE A 119 15.85 15.99 -32.22
C ILE A 119 15.38 17.32 -31.62
N VAL A 120 16.09 17.77 -30.60
CA VAL A 120 15.86 19.06 -29.94
C VAL A 120 17.06 19.98 -30.14
N GLU A 121 16.77 21.26 -30.37
CA GLU A 121 17.74 22.34 -30.37
C GLU A 121 17.98 22.83 -28.94
N ILE A 122 19.25 22.88 -28.55
CA ILE A 122 19.71 23.54 -27.32
C ILE A 122 20.30 24.89 -27.74
N SER A 123 19.76 25.97 -27.19
CA SER A 123 20.16 27.33 -27.53
C SER A 123 20.20 28.22 -26.29
N GLN A 124 20.59 29.48 -26.47
CA GLN A 124 20.64 30.49 -25.40
C GLN A 124 21.39 30.00 -24.14
N ILE A 125 22.47 29.25 -24.32
CA ILE A 125 23.26 28.77 -23.19
C ILE A 125 23.93 29.98 -22.55
N THR A 126 23.56 30.30 -21.32
CA THR A 126 24.12 31.40 -20.54
C THR A 126 25.18 30.86 -19.60
N VAL A 127 26.39 31.39 -19.72
CA VAL A 127 27.51 31.04 -18.86
C VAL A 127 27.92 32.27 -18.06
N LYS A 128 27.92 32.13 -16.73
CA LYS A 128 28.36 33.14 -15.79
C LYS A 128 29.72 32.77 -15.22
N ASN A 129 30.60 33.74 -15.03
CA ASN A 129 31.80 33.56 -14.24
C ASN A 129 31.55 34.03 -12.81
N SER A 130 31.24 33.11 -11.90
CA SER A 130 31.02 33.41 -10.47
C SER A 130 32.33 33.57 -9.67
N GLY A 131 33.48 33.41 -10.34
CA GLY A 131 34.80 33.63 -9.76
C GLY A 131 35.20 35.11 -9.71
N LYS A 132 36.39 35.39 -9.15
CA LYS A 132 36.88 36.77 -8.94
C LYS A 132 38.04 37.18 -9.84
N ILE A 133 38.30 36.38 -10.87
CA ILE A 133 39.26 36.64 -11.95
C ILE A 133 38.55 36.38 -13.27
N THR A 134 38.93 37.10 -14.32
CA THR A 134 38.43 36.90 -15.69
C THR A 134 38.63 35.46 -16.15
N LEU A 135 37.56 34.83 -16.61
CA LEU A 135 37.56 33.53 -17.26
C LEU A 135 38.11 33.69 -18.68
N PRO A 136 39.20 33.00 -19.07
CA PRO A 136 39.75 33.10 -20.42
C PRO A 136 38.81 32.54 -21.49
N ALA A 137 38.94 33.04 -22.72
CA ALA A 137 38.29 32.46 -23.90
C ALA A 137 38.78 31.03 -24.14
N GLY A 138 37.97 30.22 -24.85
CA GLY A 138 38.27 28.82 -25.12
C GLY A 138 37.74 27.85 -24.06
N LEU A 139 36.84 28.30 -23.18
CA LEU A 139 36.08 27.38 -22.32
C LEU A 139 35.25 26.44 -23.21
N MET A 140 35.32 25.13 -22.92
CA MET A 140 34.55 24.11 -23.61
C MET A 140 33.37 23.68 -22.72
N LEU A 141 32.17 23.64 -23.27
CA LEU A 141 30.99 23.08 -22.60
C LEU A 141 30.72 21.70 -23.18
N TYR A 142 30.73 20.70 -22.31
CA TYR A 142 30.37 19.32 -22.67
C TYR A 142 28.94 19.04 -22.21
N ILE A 143 28.09 18.62 -23.12
CA ILE A 143 26.79 18.07 -22.80
C ILE A 143 26.98 16.57 -22.56
N THR A 144 26.51 16.10 -21.41
CA THR A 144 26.64 14.71 -20.99
C THR A 144 25.27 14.12 -20.76
N ASP A 145 25.05 12.95 -21.35
CA ASP A 145 23.83 12.17 -21.23
C ASP A 145 23.70 11.65 -19.80
N THR A 146 22.59 11.98 -19.15
CA THR A 146 22.34 11.47 -17.78
C THR A 146 21.17 10.51 -17.73
N SER A 147 20.12 10.73 -18.51
CA SER A 147 18.97 9.83 -18.61
C SER A 147 18.11 10.19 -19.82
N ASN A 148 17.80 9.20 -20.67
CA ASN A 148 16.85 9.35 -21.78
C ASN A 148 17.16 10.55 -22.70
N PHE A 149 18.44 10.81 -22.94
CA PHE A 149 18.94 11.89 -23.80
C PHE A 149 20.24 11.39 -24.44
N GLU A 150 20.46 11.72 -25.70
CA GLU A 150 21.63 11.33 -26.49
C GLU A 150 22.28 12.58 -27.10
N TRP A 151 23.58 12.73 -26.87
CA TRP A 151 24.38 13.84 -27.37
C TRP A 151 25.55 13.35 -28.22
N ASN A 152 25.60 13.76 -29.49
CA ASN A 152 26.64 13.32 -30.43
C ASN A 152 27.46 14.46 -31.06
N GLU A 153 27.33 15.70 -30.54
CA GLU A 153 28.02 16.85 -31.11
C GLU A 153 29.31 17.20 -30.37
N GLU A 154 30.17 17.97 -31.05
CA GLU A 154 31.41 18.51 -30.51
C GLU A 154 31.14 19.48 -29.32
N PRO A 155 32.11 19.65 -28.40
CA PRO A 155 31.96 20.58 -27.30
C PRO A 155 31.78 22.02 -27.80
N ILE A 156 30.94 22.79 -27.09
CA ILE A 156 30.67 24.19 -27.43
C ILE A 156 31.81 25.06 -26.90
N ILE A 157 32.44 25.84 -27.77
CA ILE A 157 33.59 26.68 -27.40
C ILE A 157 33.12 28.11 -27.14
N ILE A 158 33.41 28.66 -25.97
CA ILE A 158 33.15 30.06 -25.64
C ILE A 158 34.22 30.95 -26.28
N PRO A 159 33.85 31.84 -27.22
CA PRO A 159 34.82 32.57 -28.03
C PRO A 159 35.46 33.77 -27.32
N ALA A 160 34.84 34.28 -26.25
CA ALA A 160 35.26 35.48 -25.55
C ALA A 160 35.56 35.21 -24.07
N ALA A 161 36.44 36.03 -23.49
CA ALA A 161 36.69 36.01 -22.05
C ALA A 161 35.49 36.59 -21.29
N ILE A 162 35.21 36.07 -20.09
CA ILE A 162 34.10 36.53 -19.24
C ILE A 162 34.68 37.19 -17.98
N PRO A 163 34.46 38.49 -17.75
CA PRO A 163 34.97 39.17 -16.57
C PRO A 163 34.36 38.59 -15.27
N PRO A 164 34.95 38.89 -14.10
CA PRO A 164 34.37 38.51 -12.81
C PRO A 164 32.90 38.93 -12.69
N ASP A 165 32.05 38.03 -12.22
CA ASP A 165 30.60 38.20 -12.09
C ASP A 165 29.85 38.49 -13.42
N GLY A 166 30.55 38.49 -14.56
CA GLY A 166 29.99 38.68 -15.89
C GLY A 166 29.31 37.42 -16.44
N GLU A 167 28.49 37.62 -17.47
CA GLU A 167 27.77 36.55 -18.17
C GLU A 167 27.91 36.70 -19.68
N VAL A 168 27.84 35.57 -20.38
CA VAL A 168 27.77 35.51 -21.84
C VAL A 168 26.64 34.59 -22.26
N VAL A 169 25.83 35.04 -23.22
CA VAL A 169 24.81 34.20 -23.88
C VAL A 169 25.39 33.72 -25.20
N LEU A 170 25.49 32.40 -25.35
CA LEU A 170 26.00 31.78 -26.57
C LEU A 170 24.91 31.80 -27.65
N LYS A 171 25.27 32.33 -28.82
CA LYS A 171 24.39 32.34 -30.02
C LYS A 171 24.43 31.02 -30.80
N GLN A 172 25.37 30.13 -30.48
CA GLN A 172 25.47 28.82 -31.11
C GLN A 172 24.26 27.98 -30.74
N VAL A 173 23.61 27.42 -31.76
CA VAL A 173 22.58 26.40 -31.63
C VAL A 173 23.22 25.06 -31.91
N THR A 174 22.81 24.06 -31.14
CA THR A 174 23.43 22.75 -31.11
C THR A 174 22.31 21.73 -30.87
N THR A 175 22.42 20.50 -31.35
CA THR A 175 21.30 19.55 -31.32
C THR A 175 21.58 18.31 -30.50
N GLY A 176 20.56 17.86 -29.77
CA GLY A 176 20.56 16.57 -29.08
C GLY A 176 19.33 15.76 -29.45
N ARG A 177 19.31 14.48 -29.07
CA ARG A 177 18.19 13.58 -29.34
C ARG A 177 17.57 13.12 -28.02
N ILE A 178 16.25 13.21 -27.91
CA ILE A 178 15.50 12.62 -26.80
C ILE A 178 15.57 11.10 -26.91
N GLY A 179 15.77 10.40 -25.80
CA GLY A 179 15.81 8.94 -25.80
C GLY A 179 14.43 8.31 -26.11
N PRO A 180 14.33 6.97 -26.11
CA PRO A 180 13.12 6.26 -26.53
C PRO A 180 12.00 6.24 -25.47
N LEU A 181 12.22 6.76 -24.26
CA LEU A 181 11.27 6.65 -23.17
C LEU A 181 10.37 7.89 -23.09
N VAL A 182 9.10 7.69 -22.77
CA VAL A 182 8.17 8.75 -22.37
C VAL A 182 8.48 9.24 -20.96
N GLY A 183 8.03 10.46 -20.62
CA GLY A 183 8.17 11.06 -19.30
C GLY A 183 9.21 12.17 -19.25
N LYS A 184 10.44 11.87 -18.80
CA LYS A 184 11.48 12.87 -18.56
C LYS A 184 12.81 12.50 -19.22
N ALA A 185 13.48 13.49 -19.79
CA ALA A 185 14.86 13.40 -20.23
C ALA A 185 15.73 14.33 -19.42
N ARG A 186 16.98 13.95 -19.19
CA ARG A 186 17.94 14.71 -18.42
C ARG A 186 19.30 14.67 -19.07
N PHE A 187 19.94 15.83 -19.11
CA PHE A 187 21.36 15.94 -19.43
C PHE A 187 22.00 16.96 -18.50
N ALA A 188 23.33 16.97 -18.51
CA ALA A 188 24.11 17.92 -17.75
C ALA A 188 25.14 18.62 -18.62
N ILE A 189 25.25 19.94 -18.49
CA ILE A 189 26.26 20.77 -19.15
C ILE A 189 27.42 20.97 -18.17
N THR A 190 28.60 20.48 -18.55
CA THR A 190 29.81 20.53 -17.73
C THR A 190 30.85 21.44 -18.39
N PRO A 191 31.21 22.57 -17.77
CA PRO A 191 32.30 23.39 -18.26
C PRO A 191 33.65 22.71 -18.04
N GLN A 192 34.55 22.82 -19.02
CA GLN A 192 35.92 22.33 -18.96
C GLN A 192 36.87 23.31 -19.64
N PHE A 193 38.05 23.50 -19.05
CA PHE A 193 39.10 24.33 -19.63
C PHE A 193 40.41 23.56 -19.63
N MET A 194 41.07 23.45 -20.78
CA MET A 194 42.35 22.73 -20.93
C MET A 194 42.30 21.30 -20.35
N ASN A 195 41.23 20.54 -20.66
CA ASN A 195 40.95 19.19 -20.16
C ASN A 195 40.79 19.08 -18.62
N ARG A 196 40.61 20.20 -17.92
CA ARG A 196 40.29 20.21 -16.49
C ARG A 196 38.82 20.54 -16.29
N ARG A 197 38.13 19.70 -15.51
CA ARG A 197 36.77 19.95 -15.04
C ARG A 197 36.81 20.94 -13.88
N PHE A 198 35.85 21.86 -13.86
CA PHE A 198 35.71 22.78 -12.75
C PHE A 198 35.11 22.09 -11.52
N PRO A 199 35.55 22.47 -10.31
CA PRO A 199 34.90 22.04 -9.08
C PRO A 199 33.53 22.71 -9.00
N GLY A 200 32.48 21.98 -9.35
CA GLY A 200 31.12 22.49 -9.36
C GLY A 200 30.14 21.39 -9.74
N ASN A 201 28.87 21.60 -9.37
CA ASN A 201 27.81 20.72 -9.85
C ASN A 201 27.58 21.05 -11.33
N PRO A 202 27.55 20.05 -12.22
CA PRO A 202 27.21 20.30 -13.61
C PRO A 202 25.78 20.85 -13.66
N PHE A 203 25.52 21.76 -14.61
CA PHE A 203 24.19 22.31 -14.78
C PHE A 203 23.27 21.23 -15.32
N ARG A 204 22.30 20.79 -14.51
CA ARG A 204 21.37 19.72 -14.88
C ARG A 204 20.10 20.33 -15.43
N TYR A 205 19.75 19.93 -16.64
CA TYR A 205 18.47 20.28 -17.25
C TYR A 205 17.56 19.05 -17.27
N THR A 206 16.26 19.26 -17.05
CA THR A 206 15.23 18.22 -17.18
C THR A 206 14.18 18.65 -18.19
N VAL A 207 14.11 17.95 -19.31
CA VAL A 207 12.98 18.03 -20.24
C VAL A 207 11.84 17.23 -19.63
N ASN A 208 10.72 17.89 -19.35
CA ASN A 208 9.52 17.24 -18.84
C ASN A 208 8.52 16.99 -19.97
N ASN A 209 7.51 16.16 -19.68
CA ASN A 209 6.35 15.92 -20.55
C ASN A 209 6.71 15.36 -21.94
N ILE A 210 7.72 14.49 -22.00
CA ILE A 210 7.99 13.73 -23.23
C ILE A 210 6.85 12.75 -23.42
N ALA A 211 6.14 12.87 -24.52
CA ALA A 211 4.95 12.08 -24.81
C ALA A 211 4.78 11.94 -26.32
N TYR A 212 3.96 10.99 -26.75
CA TYR A 212 3.52 10.94 -28.13
C TYR A 212 2.39 11.95 -28.37
N PRO A 213 2.22 12.46 -29.59
CA PRO A 213 1.23 13.49 -29.90
C PRO A 213 -0.21 12.97 -29.90
N VAL A 214 -0.41 11.66 -29.77
CA VAL A 214 -1.71 11.00 -29.77
C VAL A 214 -1.79 10.00 -28.64
N CYS A 215 -2.97 9.85 -28.03
CA CYS A 215 -3.24 8.88 -26.98
C CYS A 215 -4.69 8.37 -27.01
N PHE A 216 -4.96 7.26 -26.34
CA PHE A 216 -6.33 6.88 -26.01
C PHE A 216 -6.93 7.86 -25.01
N VAL A 217 -8.19 8.26 -25.23
CA VAL A 217 -8.98 8.91 -24.19
C VAL A 217 -9.35 7.85 -23.15
N GLU A 218 -9.33 8.22 -21.87
CA GLU A 218 -9.66 7.31 -20.78
C GLU A 218 -11.04 6.66 -21.04
N THR A 219 -11.03 5.34 -21.22
CA THR A 219 -12.22 4.51 -21.40
C THR A 219 -12.35 3.58 -20.21
N SER A 220 -13.58 3.14 -19.90
CA SER A 220 -13.75 2.15 -18.84
C SER A 220 -13.06 0.85 -19.24
N ASN A 221 -11.97 0.51 -18.55
CA ASN A 221 -11.20 -0.72 -18.75
C ASN A 221 -12.00 -2.01 -18.44
N PHE A 222 -13.25 -1.87 -18.02
CA PHE A 222 -14.14 -2.97 -17.69
C PHE A 222 -15.51 -2.76 -18.36
N LEU A 223 -15.86 -3.64 -19.29
CA LEU A 223 -17.13 -3.65 -20.01
C LEU A 223 -17.92 -4.92 -19.66
N ARG A 224 -19.24 -4.86 -19.84
CA ARG A 224 -20.13 -6.01 -19.71
C ARG A 224 -20.93 -6.20 -20.97
N TRP A 225 -20.81 -7.37 -21.58
CA TRP A 225 -21.42 -7.68 -22.87
C TRP A 225 -22.27 -8.94 -22.81
N THR A 226 -23.34 -8.95 -23.57
CA THR A 226 -24.12 -10.17 -23.82
C THR A 226 -23.53 -10.94 -25.00
N LEU A 227 -24.00 -12.16 -25.22
CA LEU A 227 -23.72 -12.89 -26.45
C LEU A 227 -24.27 -12.14 -27.67
N GLY A 228 -23.67 -12.38 -28.85
CA GLY A 228 -24.07 -11.77 -30.11
C GLY A 228 -23.37 -10.45 -30.42
N ASP A 229 -24.04 -9.58 -31.16
CA ASP A 229 -23.49 -8.33 -31.69
C ASP A 229 -23.24 -7.31 -30.57
N GLN A 230 -22.02 -6.78 -30.52
CA GLN A 230 -21.57 -5.78 -29.56
C GLN A 230 -20.83 -4.67 -30.30
N ASN A 231 -20.92 -3.46 -29.77
CA ASN A 231 -20.18 -2.31 -30.30
C ASN A 231 -19.19 -1.83 -29.25
N ILE A 232 -17.96 -1.56 -29.68
CA ILE A 232 -16.96 -0.88 -28.87
C ILE A 232 -16.50 0.39 -29.59
N SER A 233 -16.56 1.51 -28.89
CA SER A 233 -16.09 2.80 -29.38
C SER A 233 -14.80 3.18 -28.65
N LEU A 234 -13.73 3.39 -29.39
CA LEU A 234 -12.43 3.76 -28.86
C LEU A 234 -12.09 5.18 -29.30
N ALA A 235 -12.06 6.10 -28.34
CA ALA A 235 -11.69 7.49 -28.59
C ALA A 235 -10.17 7.66 -28.55
N VAL A 236 -9.63 8.29 -29.59
CA VAL A 236 -8.22 8.67 -29.72
C VAL A 236 -8.15 10.18 -29.85
N SER A 237 -7.30 10.81 -29.05
CA SER A 237 -7.11 12.27 -29.05
C SER A 237 -5.73 12.63 -29.60
N ASN A 238 -5.68 13.65 -30.44
CA ASN A 238 -4.46 14.33 -30.84
C ASN A 238 -4.21 15.49 -29.89
N LEU A 239 -3.12 15.44 -29.14
CA LEU A 239 -2.72 16.46 -28.18
C LEU A 239 -1.87 17.58 -28.83
N SER A 240 -1.32 17.32 -30.02
CA SER A 240 -0.43 18.26 -30.70
C SER A 240 -1.20 19.39 -31.41
N THR A 241 -0.47 20.46 -31.74
CA THR A 241 -0.96 21.57 -32.56
C THR A 241 -0.88 21.31 -34.06
N MET A 242 -0.41 20.13 -34.46
CA MET A 242 -0.32 19.69 -35.86
C MET A 242 -1.26 18.51 -36.13
N PRO A 243 -1.70 18.29 -37.39
CA PRO A 243 -2.46 17.10 -37.73
C PRO A 243 -1.62 15.83 -37.61
N CYS A 244 -2.27 14.74 -37.19
CA CYS A 244 -1.72 13.38 -37.09
C CYS A 244 -2.52 12.42 -37.98
N GLY A 245 -1.90 11.42 -38.61
CA GLY A 245 -2.63 10.41 -39.41
C GLY A 245 -2.64 10.59 -40.93
N GLY A 246 -1.64 11.28 -41.50
CA GLY A 246 -1.46 11.47 -42.95
C GLY A 246 -0.28 10.68 -43.55
N VAL A 247 0.08 10.99 -44.80
CA VAL A 247 1.28 10.43 -45.47
C VAL A 247 2.53 10.75 -44.64
N GLY A 248 3.24 9.71 -44.18
CA GLY A 248 4.43 9.85 -43.32
C GLY A 248 4.15 9.97 -41.81
N ARG A 249 2.88 10.09 -41.39
CA ARG A 249 2.45 10.07 -39.99
C ARG A 249 1.29 9.08 -39.80
N GLU A 250 1.45 7.86 -40.31
CA GLU A 250 0.39 6.84 -40.25
C GLU A 250 0.00 6.59 -38.78
N LEU A 251 -1.28 6.78 -38.50
CA LEU A 251 -1.90 6.55 -37.20
C LEU A 251 -2.88 5.40 -37.36
N ASN A 252 -2.62 4.28 -36.67
CA ASN A 252 -3.43 3.08 -36.78
C ASN A 252 -3.85 2.60 -35.40
N VAL A 253 -5.08 2.11 -35.28
CA VAL A 253 -5.53 1.35 -34.11
C VAL A 253 -5.63 -0.11 -34.52
N SER A 254 -4.93 -0.99 -33.81
CA SER A 254 -5.03 -2.44 -34.00
C SER A 254 -5.65 -3.08 -32.78
N MET A 255 -6.49 -4.10 -32.98
CA MET A 255 -7.13 -4.84 -31.89
C MET A 255 -6.76 -6.32 -31.94
N GLN A 256 -6.27 -6.86 -30.83
CA GLN A 256 -6.06 -8.29 -30.64
C GLN A 256 -7.23 -8.86 -29.83
N LEU A 257 -8.03 -9.68 -30.49
CA LEU A 257 -9.20 -10.33 -29.91
C LEU A 257 -8.81 -11.62 -29.17
N CYS A 258 -9.57 -11.95 -28.13
CA CYS A 258 -9.47 -13.24 -27.45
C CYS A 258 -10.26 -14.32 -28.22
N PRO A 259 -9.99 -15.62 -27.98
CA PRO A 259 -10.84 -16.69 -28.47
C PRO A 259 -12.31 -16.47 -28.07
N GLY A 260 -13.24 -16.75 -28.98
CA GLY A 260 -14.68 -16.56 -28.77
C GLY A 260 -15.19 -15.13 -29.04
N ILE A 261 -14.32 -14.17 -29.37
CA ILE A 261 -14.74 -12.86 -29.93
C ILE A 261 -14.22 -12.72 -31.36
N SER A 262 -15.11 -12.38 -32.29
CA SER A 262 -14.77 -12.12 -33.69
C SER A 262 -15.23 -10.73 -34.13
N LEU A 263 -14.61 -10.20 -35.18
CA LEU A 263 -15.07 -8.95 -35.81
C LEU A 263 -16.17 -9.25 -36.84
N LEU A 264 -17.26 -8.48 -36.83
CA LEU A 264 -18.38 -8.67 -37.78
C LEU A 264 -18.09 -8.09 -39.17
N ASP A 265 -17.39 -6.95 -39.23
CA ASP A 265 -17.32 -6.13 -40.46
C ASP A 265 -16.08 -6.42 -41.34
N VAL A 266 -15.18 -7.33 -40.97
CA VAL A 266 -14.00 -7.68 -41.79
C VAL A 266 -13.83 -9.21 -41.90
N PRO A 267 -14.39 -9.84 -42.95
CA PRO A 267 -14.22 -11.27 -43.15
C PRO A 267 -12.74 -11.61 -43.41
N GLY A 268 -12.14 -12.39 -42.51
CA GLY A 268 -10.82 -13.01 -42.71
C GLY A 268 -9.60 -12.25 -42.14
N SER A 269 -9.77 -11.08 -41.52
CA SER A 269 -8.67 -10.43 -40.77
C SER A 269 -8.83 -10.64 -39.27
N PHE A 270 -7.83 -11.25 -38.63
CA PHE A 270 -7.80 -11.40 -37.17
C PHE A 270 -7.40 -10.11 -36.44
N GLU A 271 -6.90 -9.10 -37.15
CA GLU A 271 -6.46 -7.82 -36.60
C GLU A 271 -7.10 -6.69 -37.42
N PRO A 272 -8.20 -6.08 -36.95
CA PRO A 272 -8.72 -4.89 -37.60
C PRO A 272 -7.71 -3.76 -37.43
N ASN A 273 -7.34 -3.13 -38.54
CA ASN A 273 -6.46 -1.96 -38.56
C ASN A 273 -7.23 -0.78 -39.13
N SER A 274 -7.63 0.13 -38.24
CA SER A 274 -8.31 1.37 -38.64
C SER A 274 -7.29 2.48 -38.79
N LYS A 275 -7.13 2.99 -40.03
CA LYS A 275 -6.35 4.20 -40.30
C LYS A 275 -7.13 5.41 -39.80
N LEU A 276 -6.48 6.24 -38.98
CA LEU A 276 -7.03 7.47 -38.43
C LEU A 276 -6.33 8.68 -39.04
N SER A 277 -7.09 9.77 -39.21
CA SER A 277 -6.58 11.11 -39.49
C SER A 277 -7.26 12.07 -38.51
N LEU A 278 -6.46 12.79 -37.72
CA LEU A 278 -6.88 13.68 -36.66
C LEU A 278 -6.31 15.08 -36.92
N GLU A 279 -7.18 16.08 -36.96
CA GLU A 279 -6.79 17.49 -36.96
C GLU A 279 -6.13 17.87 -35.61
N PRO A 280 -5.45 19.03 -35.54
CA PRO A 280 -4.88 19.53 -34.28
C PRO A 280 -5.92 19.54 -33.14
N GLN A 281 -5.53 19.04 -31.98
CA GLN A 281 -6.39 19.03 -30.78
C GLN A 281 -7.74 18.29 -30.94
N GLN A 282 -7.89 17.48 -31.99
CA GLN A 282 -9.11 16.75 -32.26
C GLN A 282 -9.14 15.40 -31.52
N THR A 283 -10.33 15.03 -31.05
CA THR A 283 -10.65 13.66 -30.63
C THR A 283 -11.56 13.00 -31.67
N SER A 284 -11.24 11.79 -32.07
CA SER A 284 -12.07 10.96 -32.94
C SER A 284 -12.31 9.60 -32.32
N SER A 285 -13.45 8.98 -32.62
CA SER A 285 -13.79 7.63 -32.16
C SER A 285 -13.69 6.63 -33.31
N VAL A 286 -13.14 5.45 -33.00
CA VAL A 286 -13.19 4.28 -33.87
C VAL A 286 -14.17 3.28 -33.29
N ASP A 287 -15.22 3.00 -34.04
CA ASP A 287 -16.23 2.02 -33.66
C ASP A 287 -15.94 0.67 -34.30
N TYR A 288 -15.89 -0.38 -33.49
CA TYR A 288 -15.77 -1.75 -33.96
C TYR A 288 -17.04 -2.53 -33.61
N LYS A 289 -17.57 -3.25 -34.59
CA LYS A 289 -18.63 -4.23 -34.39
C LYS A 289 -18.02 -5.61 -34.15
N LEU A 290 -18.28 -6.14 -32.97
CA LEU A 290 -17.77 -7.40 -32.49
C LEU A 290 -18.92 -8.38 -32.32
N PHE A 291 -18.63 -9.66 -32.46
CA PHE A 291 -19.54 -10.75 -32.19
C PHE A 291 -18.96 -11.60 -31.06
N VAL A 292 -19.72 -11.71 -29.98
CA VAL A 292 -19.40 -12.60 -28.86
C VAL A 292 -20.05 -13.96 -29.15
N HIS A 293 -19.20 -14.96 -29.39
CA HIS A 293 -19.66 -16.30 -29.74
C HIS A 293 -20.40 -16.99 -28.57
N PRO A 294 -21.40 -17.83 -28.87
CA PRO A 294 -22.23 -18.50 -27.86
C PRO A 294 -21.50 -19.60 -27.09
N ASP A 295 -20.28 -19.98 -27.49
CA ASP A 295 -19.43 -20.93 -26.79
C ASP A 295 -18.72 -20.31 -25.58
N ILE A 296 -18.65 -18.98 -25.48
CA ILE A 296 -18.12 -18.31 -24.28
C ILE A 296 -19.13 -18.45 -23.12
N PRO A 297 -18.72 -19.05 -21.98
CA PRO A 297 -19.52 -19.11 -20.78
C PRO A 297 -19.88 -17.73 -20.21
N PHE A 298 -21.09 -17.62 -19.65
CA PHE A 298 -21.46 -16.44 -18.87
C PHE A 298 -20.56 -16.28 -17.63
N TYR A 299 -20.29 -15.02 -17.29
CA TYR A 299 -19.37 -14.53 -16.27
C TYR A 299 -17.90 -14.89 -16.49
N GLU A 300 -17.56 -15.40 -17.68
CA GLU A 300 -16.17 -15.44 -18.12
C GLU A 300 -15.65 -14.01 -18.34
N GLN A 301 -14.44 -13.75 -17.86
CA GLN A 301 -13.74 -12.50 -18.11
C GLN A 301 -12.73 -12.73 -19.22
N VAL A 302 -12.93 -12.05 -20.33
CA VAL A 302 -12.03 -12.05 -21.47
C VAL A 302 -11.34 -10.69 -21.57
N THR A 303 -10.17 -10.63 -22.20
CA THR A 303 -9.43 -9.39 -22.37
C THR A 303 -9.15 -9.16 -23.85
N ILE A 304 -9.53 -7.99 -24.33
CA ILE A 304 -9.14 -7.48 -25.64
C ILE A 304 -7.97 -6.53 -25.44
N VAL A 305 -6.94 -6.64 -26.28
CA VAL A 305 -5.78 -5.75 -26.25
C VAL A 305 -5.83 -4.84 -27.46
N VAL A 306 -5.96 -3.54 -27.24
CA VAL A 306 -5.94 -2.52 -28.29
C VAL A 306 -4.58 -1.84 -28.27
N ARG A 307 -3.96 -1.67 -29.43
CA ARG A 307 -2.68 -0.96 -29.57
C ARG A 307 -2.87 0.25 -30.47
N LEU A 308 -2.35 1.39 -30.03
CA LEU A 308 -2.24 2.60 -30.82
C LEU A 308 -0.87 2.62 -31.46
N HIS A 309 -0.84 2.74 -32.79
CA HIS A 309 0.38 2.79 -33.58
C HIS A 309 0.54 4.16 -34.20
N LEU A 310 1.72 4.75 -34.04
CA LEU A 310 2.12 5.97 -34.73
C LEU A 310 3.41 5.68 -35.49
N ARG A 311 3.42 5.93 -36.80
CA ARG A 311 4.57 5.66 -37.69
C ARG A 311 5.03 4.19 -37.60
N ASN A 312 4.07 3.26 -37.51
CA ASN A 312 4.29 1.81 -37.34
C ASN A 312 4.97 1.39 -36.03
N LEU A 313 5.04 2.28 -35.03
CA LEU A 313 5.49 1.98 -33.69
C LEU A 313 4.30 1.89 -32.74
N VAL A 314 4.24 0.86 -31.89
CA VAL A 314 3.25 0.78 -30.81
C VAL A 314 3.62 1.82 -29.75
N ILE A 315 2.81 2.86 -29.64
CA ILE A 315 3.05 3.97 -28.71
C ILE A 315 2.23 3.83 -27.42
N GLU A 316 1.09 3.14 -27.48
CA GLU A 316 0.22 2.92 -26.34
C GLU A 316 -0.49 1.57 -26.47
N THR A 317 -0.74 0.90 -25.34
CA THR A 317 -1.48 -0.36 -25.28
C THR A 317 -2.55 -0.28 -24.20
N LEU A 318 -3.80 -0.52 -24.60
CA LEU A 318 -4.98 -0.52 -23.74
C LEU A 318 -5.51 -1.95 -23.60
N ALA A 319 -5.66 -2.43 -22.37
CA ALA A 319 -6.23 -3.74 -22.08
C ALA A 319 -7.65 -3.58 -21.54
N ILE A 320 -8.64 -3.99 -22.33
CA ILE A 320 -10.06 -3.87 -22.00
C ILE A 320 -10.56 -5.22 -21.54
N ARG A 321 -10.97 -5.29 -20.27
CA ARG A 321 -11.58 -6.48 -19.69
C ARG A 321 -13.07 -6.48 -19.99
N ILE A 322 -13.58 -7.59 -20.49
CA ILE A 322 -14.99 -7.75 -20.81
C ILE A 322 -15.49 -8.94 -20.01
N GLN A 323 -16.57 -8.73 -19.25
CA GLN A 323 -17.30 -9.80 -18.60
C GLN A 323 -18.51 -10.16 -19.45
N ILE A 324 -18.57 -11.42 -19.90
CA ILE A 324 -19.72 -11.91 -20.65
C ILE A 324 -20.86 -12.16 -19.67
N ILE A 325 -22.07 -11.72 -19.98
CA ILE A 325 -23.22 -11.79 -19.08
C ILE A 325 -24.43 -12.34 -19.81
N SER A 326 -25.34 -12.95 -19.06
CA SER A 326 -26.63 -13.35 -19.61
C SER A 326 -27.50 -12.11 -19.74
N PRO A 327 -28.15 -11.89 -20.90
CA PRO A 327 -29.22 -10.90 -20.98
C PRO A 327 -30.34 -11.30 -20.01
N TYR A 328 -31.01 -10.30 -19.44
CA TYR A 328 -32.23 -10.54 -18.70
C TYR A 328 -33.34 -10.94 -19.67
N LEU A 329 -33.82 -12.17 -19.53
CA LEU A 329 -34.99 -12.66 -20.23
C LEU A 329 -36.10 -12.86 -19.20
N PRO A 330 -37.23 -12.15 -19.29
CA PRO A 330 -38.32 -12.34 -18.34
C PRO A 330 -38.81 -13.79 -18.41
N PRO A 331 -39.13 -14.39 -17.26
CA PRO A 331 -39.47 -15.80 -17.18
C PRO A 331 -40.79 -16.09 -17.88
N LEU A 332 -40.88 -17.31 -18.42
CA LEU A 332 -42.12 -17.84 -19.00
C LEU A 332 -43.00 -18.56 -17.95
N ASP A 333 -42.44 -18.92 -16.78
CA ASP A 333 -43.12 -19.73 -15.77
C ASP A 333 -43.26 -19.03 -14.40
N GLU A 334 -44.21 -19.52 -13.59
CA GLU A 334 -44.47 -19.00 -12.25
C GLU A 334 -43.41 -19.44 -11.21
N ASN A 335 -42.73 -20.57 -11.45
CA ASN A 335 -41.75 -21.17 -10.52
C ASN A 335 -40.30 -20.73 -10.78
N SER A 336 -40.09 -19.68 -11.57
CA SER A 336 -38.78 -19.14 -11.88
C SER A 336 -38.10 -18.48 -10.68
N VAL A 337 -36.78 -18.64 -10.62
CA VAL A 337 -35.91 -17.94 -9.66
C VAL A 337 -35.24 -16.75 -10.36
N LEU A 338 -35.16 -15.60 -9.70
CA LEU A 338 -34.34 -14.49 -10.18
C LEU A 338 -32.96 -14.58 -9.55
N ILE A 339 -31.89 -14.58 -10.35
CA ILE A 339 -30.53 -14.40 -9.87
C ILE A 339 -30.12 -12.95 -10.11
N ILE A 340 -29.81 -12.22 -9.04
CA ILE A 340 -29.25 -10.87 -9.11
C ILE A 340 -27.72 -10.98 -8.99
N THR A 341 -26.99 -10.39 -9.94
CA THR A 341 -25.52 -10.42 -9.99
C THR A 341 -24.90 -9.04 -10.08
N GLY A 342 -23.59 -8.96 -9.84
CA GLY A 342 -22.81 -7.72 -9.99
C GLY A 342 -21.41 -7.97 -10.57
N PRO A 343 -20.57 -6.92 -10.64
CA PRO A 343 -19.22 -6.98 -11.24
C PRO A 343 -18.31 -8.05 -10.62
N HIS A 344 -18.57 -8.37 -9.36
CA HIS A 344 -17.77 -9.27 -8.54
C HIS A 344 -18.08 -10.76 -8.80
N VAL A 345 -19.15 -11.08 -9.54
CA VAL A 345 -19.52 -12.47 -9.81
C VAL A 345 -18.61 -13.08 -10.87
N HIS A 346 -17.91 -14.16 -10.52
CA HIS A 346 -17.02 -14.88 -11.43
C HIS A 346 -17.68 -16.15 -11.99
N ILE A 347 -17.14 -16.66 -13.10
CA ILE A 347 -17.60 -17.89 -13.77
C ILE A 347 -17.77 -19.09 -12.82
N ASN A 348 -16.86 -19.28 -11.87
CA ASN A 348 -16.94 -20.41 -10.93
C ASN A 348 -18.13 -20.26 -9.98
N THR A 349 -18.34 -19.06 -9.44
CA THR A 349 -19.50 -18.74 -8.61
C THR A 349 -20.79 -18.99 -9.39
N PHE A 350 -20.86 -18.49 -10.62
CA PHE A 350 -22.02 -18.68 -11.48
C PHE A 350 -22.28 -20.15 -11.80
N ARG A 351 -21.26 -20.93 -12.18
CA ARG A 351 -21.38 -22.36 -12.48
C ARG A 351 -21.92 -23.18 -11.32
N VAL A 352 -21.56 -22.81 -10.08
CA VAL A 352 -22.05 -23.49 -8.88
C VAL A 352 -23.55 -23.22 -8.66
N VAL A 353 -23.99 -21.96 -8.81
CA VAL A 353 -25.41 -21.59 -8.70
C VAL A 353 -26.23 -22.19 -9.84
N ASP A 354 -25.75 -22.08 -11.09
CA ASP A 354 -26.37 -22.68 -12.27
C ASP A 354 -26.53 -24.20 -12.11
N GLY A 355 -25.43 -24.90 -11.78
CA GLY A 355 -25.44 -26.34 -11.59
C GLY A 355 -26.37 -26.79 -10.46
N PHE A 356 -26.48 -26.01 -9.39
CA PHE A 356 -27.43 -26.25 -8.31
C PHE A 356 -28.88 -26.09 -8.77
N LEU A 357 -29.24 -24.95 -9.37
CA LEU A 357 -30.62 -24.69 -9.80
C LEU A 357 -31.08 -25.71 -10.85
N LYS A 358 -30.22 -26.06 -11.80
CA LYS A 358 -30.49 -27.11 -12.79
C LYS A 358 -30.72 -28.48 -12.16
N LYS A 359 -29.93 -28.86 -11.14
CA LYS A 359 -30.11 -30.15 -10.43
C LYS A 359 -31.43 -30.22 -9.67
N VAL A 360 -31.90 -29.09 -9.13
CA VAL A 360 -33.18 -29.01 -8.43
C VAL A 360 -34.36 -28.85 -9.40
N GLY A 361 -34.10 -28.57 -10.68
CA GLY A 361 -35.12 -28.42 -11.72
C GLY A 361 -35.77 -27.04 -11.74
N TYR A 362 -35.10 -26.01 -11.21
CA TYR A 362 -35.57 -24.63 -11.29
C TYR A 362 -35.13 -23.96 -12.59
N ASN A 363 -36.07 -23.30 -13.26
CA ASN A 363 -35.76 -22.29 -14.27
C ASN A 363 -35.37 -20.99 -13.57
N TYR A 364 -34.50 -20.20 -14.19
CA TYR A 364 -34.08 -18.94 -13.62
C TYR A 364 -33.78 -17.88 -14.69
N SER A 365 -33.99 -16.61 -14.34
CA SER A 365 -33.49 -15.46 -15.11
C SER A 365 -32.38 -14.77 -14.34
N ILE A 366 -31.56 -14.01 -15.07
CA ILE A 366 -30.43 -13.29 -14.50
C ILE A 366 -30.65 -11.79 -14.66
N TRP A 367 -30.56 -11.04 -13.57
CA TRP A 367 -30.49 -9.59 -13.56
C TRP A 367 -29.10 -9.14 -13.12
N ASP A 368 -28.28 -8.70 -14.07
CA ASP A 368 -26.97 -8.14 -13.74
C ASP A 368 -27.07 -6.63 -13.47
N CYS A 369 -26.72 -6.21 -12.25
CA CYS A 369 -26.85 -4.83 -11.80
C CYS A 369 -25.91 -3.86 -12.52
N GLY A 370 -24.78 -4.31 -13.09
CA GLY A 370 -23.91 -3.37 -13.82
C GLY A 370 -24.36 -3.19 -15.26
N PHE A 371 -24.86 -4.24 -15.89
CA PHE A 371 -25.39 -4.16 -17.25
C PHE A 371 -26.71 -3.45 -17.35
N ASN A 372 -27.64 -3.77 -16.45
CA ASN A 372 -28.93 -3.08 -16.40
C ASN A 372 -28.82 -1.69 -15.76
N ASN A 373 -27.60 -1.26 -15.40
CA ASN A 373 -27.33 0.01 -14.71
C ASN A 373 -28.21 0.17 -13.47
N GLY A 374 -28.19 -0.79 -12.54
CA GLY A 374 -28.93 -0.75 -11.28
C GLY A 374 -29.85 -1.95 -11.06
N LEU A 375 -30.68 -1.84 -10.02
CA LEU A 375 -31.65 -2.87 -9.63
C LEU A 375 -33.07 -2.30 -9.53
N SER A 376 -33.32 -1.37 -8.61
CA SER A 376 -34.57 -0.61 -8.56
C SER A 376 -34.47 0.74 -9.26
N PHE A 377 -33.28 1.36 -9.23
CA PHE A 377 -33.00 2.67 -9.80
C PHE A 377 -31.87 2.63 -10.81
N MET A 378 -31.93 3.53 -11.80
CA MET A 378 -30.88 3.67 -12.81
C MET A 378 -29.59 4.27 -12.21
N GLY A 379 -28.55 3.46 -12.07
CA GLY A 379 -27.23 3.82 -11.59
C GLY A 379 -27.27 4.34 -10.17
N GLN A 380 -26.78 5.57 -9.97
CA GLN A 380 -26.89 6.31 -8.71
C GLN A 380 -28.04 7.32 -8.71
N SER A 381 -28.85 7.35 -9.78
CA SER A 381 -30.00 8.26 -9.84
C SER A 381 -31.13 7.74 -8.94
N ILE A 382 -32.09 8.62 -8.65
CA ILE A 382 -33.37 8.26 -8.01
C ILE A 382 -34.43 7.83 -9.03
N VAL A 383 -34.09 7.76 -10.32
CA VAL A 383 -35.04 7.43 -11.38
C VAL A 383 -35.23 5.93 -11.38
N ARG A 384 -36.46 5.47 -11.13
CA ARG A 384 -36.83 4.06 -11.18
C ARG A 384 -36.67 3.51 -12.60
N HIS A 385 -36.30 2.24 -12.74
CA HIS A 385 -36.38 1.58 -14.05
C HIS A 385 -37.83 1.50 -14.53
N GLU A 386 -38.07 1.73 -15.81
CA GLU A 386 -39.41 1.55 -16.42
C GLU A 386 -39.81 0.07 -16.46
N ASN A 387 -38.84 -0.80 -16.75
CA ASN A 387 -38.99 -2.25 -16.76
C ASN A 387 -38.08 -2.86 -15.70
N THR A 388 -38.57 -2.96 -14.47
CA THR A 388 -37.87 -3.63 -13.36
C THR A 388 -38.13 -5.14 -13.38
N TRP A 389 -37.22 -5.88 -12.77
CA TRP A 389 -37.44 -7.29 -12.41
C TRP A 389 -38.72 -7.52 -11.59
N MET A 390 -39.17 -6.50 -10.84
CA MET A 390 -40.38 -6.54 -10.00
C MET A 390 -41.63 -6.97 -10.76
N ASN A 391 -41.80 -6.54 -12.01
CA ASN A 391 -42.99 -6.88 -12.81
C ASN A 391 -43.19 -8.39 -13.01
N HIS A 392 -42.10 -9.17 -12.99
CA HIS A 392 -42.12 -10.60 -13.28
C HIS A 392 -41.77 -11.48 -12.08
N TYR A 393 -41.11 -10.91 -11.07
CA TYR A 393 -40.56 -11.62 -9.93
C TYR A 393 -41.14 -11.21 -8.59
N LEU A 394 -42.19 -10.39 -8.59
CA LEU A 394 -42.97 -10.13 -7.39
C LEU A 394 -43.43 -11.44 -6.75
N LYS A 395 -43.15 -11.62 -5.45
CA LYS A 395 -43.57 -12.79 -4.66
C LYS A 395 -42.91 -14.10 -5.07
N LYS A 396 -41.83 -14.06 -5.85
CA LYS A 396 -41.05 -15.25 -6.26
C LYS A 396 -39.76 -15.39 -5.45
N ASN A 397 -38.97 -16.40 -5.78
CA ASN A 397 -37.67 -16.63 -5.16
C ASN A 397 -36.59 -15.77 -5.84
N ILE A 398 -35.78 -15.09 -5.04
CA ILE A 398 -34.65 -14.27 -5.51
C ILE A 398 -33.36 -14.76 -4.86
N ILE A 399 -32.32 -14.97 -5.63
CA ILE A 399 -30.95 -15.23 -5.18
C ILE A 399 -30.10 -14.03 -5.57
N TRP A 400 -29.61 -13.27 -4.59
CA TRP A 400 -28.75 -12.13 -4.80
C TRP A 400 -27.30 -12.48 -4.46
N LEU A 401 -26.46 -12.57 -5.48
CA LEU A 401 -25.02 -12.67 -5.35
C LEU A 401 -24.45 -11.26 -5.20
N THR A 402 -24.01 -10.90 -3.98
CA THR A 402 -23.52 -9.55 -3.67
C THR A 402 -22.05 -9.54 -3.23
N GLY A 403 -21.32 -8.52 -3.68
CA GLY A 403 -19.88 -8.37 -3.43
C GLY A 403 -19.58 -7.38 -2.31
N ALA A 404 -20.54 -6.53 -1.97
CA ALA A 404 -20.40 -5.50 -0.96
C ALA A 404 -21.75 -5.13 -0.36
N SER A 405 -21.75 -4.77 0.93
CA SER A 405 -22.95 -4.32 1.63
C SER A 405 -23.58 -3.05 1.02
N THR A 406 -22.82 -2.24 0.29
CA THR A 406 -23.31 -1.05 -0.41
C THR A 406 -24.21 -1.37 -1.60
N GLU A 407 -24.06 -2.54 -2.23
CA GLU A 407 -24.93 -2.97 -3.32
C GLU A 407 -26.37 -3.20 -2.85
N LEU A 408 -26.57 -3.50 -1.56
CA LEU A 408 -27.91 -3.62 -0.98
C LEU A 408 -28.72 -2.33 -1.11
N ASN A 409 -28.05 -1.18 -1.16
CA ASN A 409 -28.70 0.12 -1.37
C ASN A 409 -29.25 0.31 -2.79
N LEU A 410 -28.93 -0.57 -3.75
CA LEU A 410 -29.49 -0.54 -5.10
C LEU A 410 -30.96 -1.01 -5.13
N LEU A 411 -31.40 -1.71 -4.08
CA LEU A 411 -32.76 -2.20 -3.92
C LEU A 411 -33.61 -1.14 -3.22
N ASP A 412 -34.70 -0.71 -3.86
CA ASP A 412 -35.62 0.22 -3.22
C ASP A 412 -36.39 -0.46 -2.08
N ARG A 413 -36.65 0.31 -1.04
CA ARG A 413 -37.36 -0.17 0.15
C ARG A 413 -38.77 -0.62 -0.20
N ASN A 414 -39.48 0.12 -1.07
CA ASN A 414 -40.84 -0.24 -1.44
C ASN A 414 -40.88 -1.49 -2.30
N ASP A 415 -39.86 -1.72 -3.13
CA ASP A 415 -39.77 -2.92 -3.94
C ASP A 415 -39.57 -4.17 -3.07
N LEU A 416 -38.73 -4.06 -2.03
CA LEU A 416 -38.61 -5.10 -1.01
C LEU A 416 -39.95 -5.34 -0.30
N ILE A 417 -40.64 -4.28 0.16
CA ILE A 417 -41.95 -4.38 0.82
C ILE A 417 -42.96 -5.11 -0.07
N GLU A 418 -43.06 -4.70 -1.33
CA GLU A 418 -44.01 -5.24 -2.28
C GLU A 418 -43.68 -6.70 -2.62
N HIS A 419 -42.40 -7.04 -2.77
CA HIS A 419 -41.94 -8.41 -3.00
C HIS A 419 -42.41 -9.35 -1.88
N PHE A 420 -42.24 -8.95 -0.63
CA PHE A 420 -42.63 -9.75 0.54
C PHE A 420 -44.11 -9.71 0.91
N SER A 421 -44.93 -8.96 0.18
CA SER A 421 -46.39 -9.00 0.35
C SER A 421 -47.00 -10.35 0.00
N GLY A 422 -46.25 -11.23 -0.68
CA GLY A 422 -46.69 -12.58 -1.05
C GLY A 422 -46.22 -13.69 -0.11
N PRO A 423 -47.00 -14.76 0.06
CA PRO A 423 -46.66 -15.87 0.96
C PRO A 423 -45.48 -16.73 0.49
N ASN A 424 -45.11 -16.66 -0.80
CA ASN A 424 -44.07 -17.48 -1.42
C ASN A 424 -42.80 -16.68 -1.76
N ALA A 425 -42.72 -15.42 -1.33
CA ALA A 425 -41.57 -14.58 -1.58
C ALA A 425 -40.38 -15.03 -0.73
N SER A 426 -39.22 -15.19 -1.37
CA SER A 426 -37.96 -15.41 -0.68
C SER A 426 -36.85 -14.56 -1.26
N LEU A 427 -35.89 -14.19 -0.41
CA LEU A 427 -34.65 -13.54 -0.81
C LEU A 427 -33.48 -14.23 -0.11
N PHE A 428 -32.62 -14.83 -0.92
CA PHE A 428 -31.37 -15.43 -0.52
C PHE A 428 -30.26 -14.44 -0.86
N ILE A 429 -29.54 -13.93 0.12
CA ILE A 429 -28.39 -13.06 -0.13
C ILE A 429 -27.13 -13.89 0.11
N VAL A 430 -26.29 -14.01 -0.91
CA VAL A 430 -25.05 -14.80 -0.90
C VAL A 430 -23.91 -13.87 -1.23
N GLY A 431 -22.92 -13.72 -0.35
CA GLY A 431 -21.92 -12.70 -0.59
C GLY A 431 -20.93 -12.42 0.52
N ASN A 432 -20.06 -11.46 0.24
CA ASN A 432 -19.18 -10.86 1.24
C ASN A 432 -19.82 -9.56 1.75
N TYR A 433 -20.67 -9.68 2.76
CA TYR A 433 -21.36 -8.54 3.37
C TYR A 433 -21.47 -8.73 4.87
N ASN A 434 -21.57 -7.61 5.59
CA ASN A 434 -21.86 -7.64 7.01
C ASN A 434 -23.36 -7.96 7.21
N ASN A 435 -23.66 -9.11 7.83
CA ASN A 435 -25.02 -9.53 8.16
C ASN A 435 -25.80 -8.45 8.90
N GLU A 436 -25.19 -7.77 9.86
CA GLU A 436 -25.84 -6.70 10.61
C GLU A 436 -26.20 -5.53 9.69
N THR A 437 -25.33 -5.17 8.74
CA THR A 437 -25.65 -4.12 7.76
C THR A 437 -26.78 -4.54 6.83
N ALA A 438 -26.79 -5.79 6.35
CA ALA A 438 -27.84 -6.29 5.47
C ALA A 438 -29.19 -6.38 6.18
N ILE A 439 -29.20 -6.98 7.38
CA ILE A 439 -30.37 -7.04 8.26
C ILE A 439 -30.83 -5.63 8.59
N ASN A 440 -29.93 -4.72 8.94
CA ASN A 440 -30.31 -3.33 9.24
C ASN A 440 -30.89 -2.64 8.02
N HIS A 441 -30.30 -2.78 6.84
CA HIS A 441 -30.83 -2.22 5.60
C HIS A 441 -32.27 -2.68 5.41
N ILE A 442 -32.48 -4.00 5.40
CA ILE A 442 -33.78 -4.65 5.25
C ILE A 442 -34.80 -4.26 6.34
N LEU A 443 -34.39 -4.23 7.61
CA LEU A 443 -35.27 -3.84 8.72
C LEU A 443 -35.57 -2.35 8.72
N THR A 444 -34.66 -1.51 8.23
CA THR A 444 -34.91 -0.06 8.05
C THR A 444 -35.76 0.24 6.82
N CYS A 445 -36.00 -0.74 5.94
CA CYS A 445 -37.07 -0.71 4.95
C CYS A 445 -38.47 -0.89 5.57
N GLY A 446 -38.56 -1.07 6.89
CA GLY A 446 -39.83 -1.18 7.61
C GLY A 446 -40.74 0.03 7.46
N LEU A 447 -42.05 -0.24 7.42
CA LEU A 447 -43.06 0.80 7.49
C LEU A 447 -43.12 1.35 8.92
N PRO A 448 -43.23 2.68 9.10
CA PRO A 448 -43.48 3.25 10.41
C PRO A 448 -44.84 2.77 10.90
N VAL A 449 -44.86 2.09 12.05
CA VAL A 449 -46.10 1.59 12.65
C VAL A 449 -46.56 2.45 13.80
N LYS A 450 -45.61 2.96 14.59
CA LYS A 450 -45.94 3.81 15.73
C LYS A 450 -44.85 4.84 15.97
N HIS A 451 -45.25 6.10 16.05
CA HIS A 451 -44.40 7.13 16.66
C HIS A 451 -44.40 6.90 18.18
N LEU A 452 -43.22 6.65 18.73
CA LEU A 452 -43.01 6.56 20.17
C LEU A 452 -42.90 7.99 20.69
N ASN A 453 -44.00 8.47 21.28
CA ASN A 453 -44.04 9.78 21.90
C ASN A 453 -43.14 9.82 23.14
N GLU A 454 -42.67 11.01 23.49
CA GLU A 454 -41.81 11.22 24.66
C GLU A 454 -42.45 10.67 25.95
N LYS A 455 -43.79 10.68 26.07
CA LYS A 455 -44.49 10.10 27.22
C LYS A 455 -44.27 8.58 27.35
N ASP A 456 -44.48 7.84 26.28
CA ASP A 456 -44.25 6.38 26.20
C ASP A 456 -42.78 6.03 26.48
N LEU A 457 -41.86 6.94 26.15
CA LEU A 457 -40.42 6.81 26.39
C LEU A 457 -40.03 7.25 27.82
N SER A 458 -40.75 8.21 28.41
CA SER A 458 -40.47 8.81 29.72
C SER A 458 -40.95 7.97 30.90
N GLU A 459 -42.02 7.18 30.72
CA GLU A 459 -42.53 6.27 31.76
C GLU A 459 -41.56 5.11 32.07
N TRP A 460 -40.57 4.86 31.19
CA TRP A 460 -39.60 3.77 31.29
C TRP A 460 -38.18 4.22 31.71
N TYR A 461 -38.10 5.27 32.53
CA TYR A 461 -36.94 5.82 33.27
C TYR A 461 -36.23 7.04 32.68
N THR A 462 -36.07 7.99 33.59
CA THR A 462 -35.02 9.01 33.63
C THR A 462 -33.68 8.38 34.03
N VAL A 463 -32.74 8.32 33.08
CA VAL A 463 -31.37 7.85 33.34
C VAL A 463 -30.51 9.00 33.86
N LYS A 464 -29.68 8.71 34.89
CA LYS A 464 -28.70 9.69 35.42
C LYS A 464 -27.62 10.05 34.39
N THR A 465 -27.34 9.13 33.47
CA THR A 465 -26.37 9.33 32.41
C THR A 465 -26.82 8.53 31.19
N PRO A 466 -27.30 9.19 30.12
CA PRO A 466 -27.68 8.48 28.92
C PRO A 466 -26.45 7.82 28.30
N ASN A 467 -26.51 6.51 28.09
CA ASN A 467 -25.46 5.74 27.45
C ASN A 467 -26.06 4.76 26.44
N GLU A 468 -25.25 4.36 25.47
CA GLU A 468 -25.68 3.50 24.37
C GLU A 468 -26.20 2.13 24.84
N TYR A 469 -25.66 1.61 25.94
CA TYR A 469 -26.08 0.34 26.53
C TYR A 469 -27.56 0.36 26.95
N TYR A 470 -27.97 1.35 27.74
CA TYR A 470 -29.36 1.47 28.19
C TYR A 470 -30.31 1.78 27.04
N ARG A 471 -29.87 2.57 26.05
CA ARG A 471 -30.63 2.82 24.82
C ARG A 471 -30.93 1.51 24.07
N ASN A 472 -29.92 0.67 23.87
CA ASN A 472 -30.07 -0.60 23.14
C ASN A 472 -30.92 -1.60 23.92
N LEU A 473 -30.73 -1.71 25.24
CA LEU A 473 -31.54 -2.56 26.11
C LEU A 473 -33.03 -2.18 26.05
N PHE A 474 -33.31 -0.88 26.04
CA PHE A 474 -34.66 -0.35 25.95
C PHE A 474 -35.30 -0.63 24.59
N CYS A 475 -34.61 -0.31 23.49
CA CYS A 475 -35.07 -0.62 22.14
C CYS A 475 -35.41 -2.10 22.01
N ASN A 476 -34.55 -2.98 22.53
CA ASN A 476 -34.76 -4.43 22.52
C ASN A 476 -35.97 -4.87 23.36
N THR A 477 -36.29 -4.17 24.46
CA THR A 477 -37.45 -4.48 25.30
C THR A 477 -38.75 -4.14 24.58
N ILE A 478 -38.84 -2.94 23.98
CA ILE A 478 -39.99 -2.55 23.15
C ILE A 478 -40.16 -3.53 21.99
N VAL A 479 -39.07 -3.83 21.26
CA VAL A 479 -39.11 -4.77 20.14
C VAL A 479 -39.70 -6.11 20.61
N LYS A 480 -39.20 -6.69 21.72
CA LYS A 480 -39.74 -7.95 22.27
C LYS A 480 -41.21 -7.87 22.64
N GLU A 481 -41.68 -6.77 23.22
CA GLU A 481 -43.09 -6.62 23.58
C GLU A 481 -43.99 -6.65 22.34
N TYR A 482 -43.59 -5.95 21.26
CA TYR A 482 -44.34 -5.94 20.01
C TYR A 482 -44.22 -7.25 19.25
N GLU A 483 -43.04 -7.88 19.23
CA GLU A 483 -42.87 -9.23 18.66
C GLU A 483 -43.73 -10.27 19.38
N ASN A 484 -43.96 -10.14 20.68
CA ASN A 484 -44.85 -11.03 21.43
C ASN A 484 -46.34 -10.81 21.07
N LYS A 485 -46.74 -9.58 20.73
CA LYS A 485 -48.12 -9.24 20.32
C LYS A 485 -48.38 -9.60 18.86
N GLU A 486 -47.43 -9.31 17.99
CA GLU A 486 -47.47 -9.56 16.56
C GLU A 486 -46.38 -10.59 16.20
N THR A 487 -46.61 -11.84 16.62
CA THR A 487 -45.68 -12.98 16.42
C THR A 487 -45.36 -13.31 14.96
N GLU A 488 -46.00 -12.64 14.02
CA GLU A 488 -45.75 -12.77 12.59
C GLU A 488 -44.79 -11.72 12.04
N PHE A 489 -44.34 -10.73 12.83
CA PHE A 489 -43.54 -9.61 12.34
C PHE A 489 -42.32 -9.32 13.23
N ARG A 490 -41.29 -8.77 12.60
CA ARG A 490 -40.10 -8.25 13.29
C ARG A 490 -40.21 -6.75 13.46
N PHE A 491 -39.71 -6.23 14.57
CA PHE A 491 -39.76 -4.81 14.86
C PHE A 491 -38.36 -4.24 15.08
N LYS A 492 -38.17 -2.97 14.74
CA LYS A 492 -36.96 -2.21 15.07
C LYS A 492 -37.38 -0.84 15.57
N VAL A 493 -36.81 -0.41 16.69
CA VAL A 493 -36.94 0.98 17.13
C VAL A 493 -35.82 1.79 16.52
N ASN A 494 -36.16 2.84 15.77
CA ASN A 494 -35.21 3.82 15.27
C ASN A 494 -35.33 5.09 16.12
N MET A 495 -34.31 5.36 16.94
CA MET A 495 -34.23 6.55 17.78
C MET A 495 -33.38 7.61 17.06
N THR A 496 -33.90 8.82 16.89
CA THR A 496 -33.08 9.93 16.39
C THR A 496 -32.14 10.40 17.50
N ALA A 497 -30.83 10.19 17.34
CA ALA A 497 -29.82 10.48 18.35
C ALA A 497 -29.70 11.96 18.79
N ASN A 498 -30.41 12.87 18.12
CA ASN A 498 -30.19 14.30 18.23
C ASN A 498 -30.90 15.00 19.40
N ASN A 499 -31.76 14.31 20.17
CA ASN A 499 -32.57 14.97 21.19
C ASN A 499 -32.43 14.27 22.56
N ILE A 500 -31.22 14.26 23.12
CA ILE A 500 -31.12 14.03 24.56
C ILE A 500 -31.60 15.30 25.27
N THR A 501 -32.88 15.34 25.64
CA THR A 501 -33.48 16.48 26.34
C THR A 501 -33.27 16.33 27.84
N LEU A 502 -32.73 17.36 28.48
CA LEU A 502 -32.69 17.47 29.94
C LEU A 502 -34.12 17.76 30.41
N LEU A 503 -34.72 16.83 31.14
CA LEU A 503 -36.10 16.92 31.62
C LEU A 503 -36.22 17.82 32.85
N GLU A 504 -35.31 17.68 33.82
CA GLU A 504 -35.28 18.49 35.05
C GLU A 504 -33.86 18.67 35.59
N LYS A 505 -33.60 19.83 36.21
CA LYS A 505 -32.34 20.17 36.89
C LYS A 505 -32.62 20.34 38.39
N GLY A 506 -32.69 19.23 39.12
CA GLY A 506 -32.79 19.25 40.59
C GLY A 506 -31.45 19.58 41.26
N TRP A 507 -31.48 19.96 42.55
CA TRP A 507 -30.28 20.31 43.33
C TRP A 507 -29.28 19.15 43.52
N THR A 508 -29.60 17.93 43.08
CA THR A 508 -28.69 16.78 43.20
C THR A 508 -28.49 15.96 41.93
N GLN A 509 -29.40 15.94 40.92
CA GLN A 509 -29.24 15.11 39.70
C GLN A 509 -29.95 15.71 38.47
N SER A 510 -29.34 15.53 37.30
CA SER A 510 -29.90 15.84 35.98
C SER A 510 -30.57 14.60 35.39
N LEU A 511 -31.81 14.74 34.92
CA LEU A 511 -32.57 13.65 34.31
C LEU A 511 -32.66 13.86 32.80
N TYR A 512 -32.36 12.83 32.01
CA TYR A 512 -32.32 12.91 30.55
C TYR A 512 -33.35 11.97 29.91
N SER A 513 -34.02 12.45 28.86
CA SER A 513 -34.85 11.67 27.93
C SER A 513 -34.07 11.40 26.65
N TYR A 514 -34.32 10.27 25.98
CA TYR A 514 -33.69 9.95 24.68
C TYR A 514 -34.47 10.53 23.47
N GLY A 515 -35.42 11.44 23.70
CA GLY A 515 -36.13 12.17 22.64
C GLY A 515 -37.32 11.40 22.08
N THR A 516 -37.50 11.42 20.74
CA THR A 516 -38.54 10.68 20.02
C THR A 516 -37.97 9.47 19.28
N GLY A 517 -38.78 8.42 19.17
CA GLY A 517 -38.44 7.20 18.44
C GLY A 517 -39.54 6.82 17.47
N VAL A 518 -39.21 6.02 16.45
CA VAL A 518 -40.19 5.40 15.57
C VAL A 518 -40.03 3.90 15.67
N LEU A 519 -41.12 3.22 16.02
CA LEU A 519 -41.21 1.77 15.90
C LEU A 519 -41.51 1.43 14.43
N LEU A 520 -40.52 0.83 13.78
CA LEU A 520 -40.60 0.30 12.44
C LEU A 520 -41.03 -1.16 12.52
N ARG A 521 -42.03 -1.53 11.73
CA ARG A 521 -42.37 -2.93 11.49
C ARG A 521 -41.70 -3.38 10.22
N SER A 522 -40.91 -4.44 10.31
CA SER A 522 -40.32 -5.08 9.15
C SER A 522 -41.45 -5.47 8.18
N PRO A 523 -41.28 -5.23 6.87
CA PRO A 523 -42.28 -5.67 5.90
C PRO A 523 -42.26 -7.19 5.70
N ILE A 524 -41.30 -7.84 6.32
CA ILE A 524 -41.03 -9.26 6.24
C ILE A 524 -41.82 -9.91 7.36
N SER A 525 -42.80 -10.73 6.98
CA SER A 525 -43.42 -11.62 7.95
C SER A 525 -42.39 -12.67 8.39
N ILE A 526 -42.49 -13.19 9.61
CA ILE A 526 -41.74 -14.36 10.07
C ILE A 526 -42.00 -15.59 9.16
N ARG A 527 -43.09 -15.57 8.38
CA ARG A 527 -43.39 -16.57 7.33
C ARG A 527 -42.61 -16.35 6.03
N SER A 528 -42.20 -15.12 5.74
CA SER A 528 -41.35 -14.79 4.59
C SER A 528 -39.96 -15.35 4.82
N GLN A 529 -39.40 -16.02 3.81
CA GLN A 529 -38.12 -16.70 3.97
C GLN A 529 -36.97 -15.78 3.60
N PHE A 530 -36.12 -15.50 4.59
CA PHE A 530 -34.87 -14.77 4.42
C PHE A 530 -33.73 -15.64 4.90
N VAL A 531 -32.75 -15.82 4.03
CA VAL A 531 -31.53 -16.54 4.37
C VAL A 531 -30.35 -15.66 3.97
N PHE A 532 -29.53 -15.37 4.98
CA PHE A 532 -28.27 -14.66 4.81
C PHE A 532 -27.14 -15.67 4.81
N LEU A 533 -26.40 -15.71 3.71
CA LEU A 533 -25.25 -16.57 3.51
C LEU A 533 -24.04 -15.66 3.28
N SER A 534 -23.46 -15.18 4.38
CA SER A 534 -22.29 -14.30 4.36
C SER A 534 -21.00 -15.08 4.64
N LYS A 535 -19.95 -14.80 3.88
CA LYS A 535 -18.57 -15.10 4.33
C LYS A 535 -18.09 -13.93 5.20
N ASP A 536 -17.50 -14.24 6.36
CA ASP A 536 -17.07 -13.21 7.31
C ASP A 536 -16.02 -12.29 6.68
N VAL A 537 -16.21 -10.97 6.81
CA VAL A 537 -15.62 -9.92 5.94
C VAL A 537 -14.11 -9.72 6.16
N SER A 538 -13.49 -10.44 7.10
CA SER A 538 -12.10 -10.23 7.48
C SER A 538 -11.08 -10.61 6.40
N THR A 539 -11.47 -11.37 5.38
CA THR A 539 -10.60 -11.69 4.24
C THR A 539 -11.31 -11.31 2.93
N ALA A 540 -10.72 -10.39 2.17
CA ALA A 540 -11.19 -9.98 0.84
C ALA A 540 -10.96 -11.07 -0.23
N THR A 541 -11.14 -12.34 0.13
CA THR A 541 -10.98 -13.47 -0.77
C THR A 541 -12.33 -13.80 -1.43
N PRO A 542 -12.35 -14.19 -2.72
CA PRO A 542 -13.55 -14.72 -3.35
C PRO A 542 -14.15 -15.86 -2.51
N ILE A 543 -15.48 -16.00 -2.52
CA ILE A 543 -16.14 -17.17 -1.93
C ILE A 543 -15.64 -18.39 -2.72
N ASP A 544 -15.01 -19.33 -2.03
CA ASP A 544 -14.45 -20.51 -2.71
C ASP A 544 -15.57 -21.49 -3.08
N MET A 545 -15.24 -22.46 -3.94
CA MET A 545 -16.21 -23.45 -4.42
C MET A 545 -16.78 -24.34 -3.30
N ASN A 546 -16.01 -24.61 -2.25
CA ASN A 546 -16.44 -25.46 -1.14
C ASN A 546 -17.42 -24.72 -0.23
N ASP A 547 -17.13 -23.46 0.06
CA ASP A 547 -18.02 -22.54 0.78
C ASP A 547 -19.36 -22.45 0.04
N MET A 548 -19.34 -22.12 -1.26
CA MET A 548 -20.55 -22.05 -2.08
C MET A 548 -21.31 -23.38 -2.14
N THR A 549 -20.63 -24.51 -2.31
CA THR A 549 -21.29 -25.82 -2.35
C THR A 549 -21.96 -26.15 -1.02
N THR A 550 -21.30 -25.82 0.10
CA THR A 550 -21.86 -26.01 1.45
C THR A 550 -23.08 -25.11 1.66
N LEU A 551 -22.98 -23.84 1.28
CA LEU A 551 -24.06 -22.86 1.37
C LEU A 551 -25.27 -23.28 0.51
N LEU A 552 -25.04 -23.73 -0.73
CA LEU A 552 -26.09 -24.22 -1.63
C LEU A 552 -26.67 -25.57 -1.18
N SER A 553 -25.90 -26.44 -0.52
CA SER A 553 -26.44 -27.68 0.03
C SER A 553 -27.55 -27.42 1.06
N GLY A 554 -27.40 -26.37 1.88
CA GLY A 554 -28.47 -25.90 2.76
C GLY A 554 -29.70 -25.39 2.01
N LEU A 555 -29.54 -24.84 0.80
CA LEU A 555 -30.67 -24.43 -0.04
C LEU A 555 -31.45 -25.62 -0.63
N VAL A 556 -30.81 -26.80 -0.84
CA VAL A 556 -31.51 -28.03 -1.27
C VAL A 556 -32.58 -28.41 -0.26
N ASP A 557 -32.30 -28.25 1.03
CA ASP A 557 -33.26 -28.55 2.08
C ASP A 557 -34.34 -27.47 2.18
N ILE A 558 -33.99 -26.20 1.94
CA ILE A 558 -34.89 -25.05 2.15
C ILE A 558 -35.89 -24.86 0.99
N LEU A 559 -35.47 -25.00 -0.26
CA LEU A 559 -36.31 -24.73 -1.45
C LEU A 559 -37.55 -25.67 -1.55
N PRO A 560 -37.46 -26.98 -1.27
CA PRO A 560 -38.61 -27.89 -1.23
C PRO A 560 -39.41 -27.82 0.09
N LEU A 561 -38.80 -27.41 1.21
CA LEU A 561 -39.44 -27.29 2.52
C LEU A 561 -40.23 -25.98 2.72
N THR A 562 -40.52 -25.26 1.63
CA THR A 562 -41.16 -23.93 1.52
C THR A 562 -42.52 -23.76 2.22
N LYS A 563 -42.99 -24.74 3.00
CA LYS A 563 -44.14 -24.61 3.90
C LYS A 563 -43.79 -24.30 5.37
N LYS A 564 -42.56 -24.51 5.87
CA LYS A 564 -42.25 -24.31 7.32
C LYS A 564 -40.77 -24.03 7.64
N LEU A 565 -40.24 -22.85 7.31
CA LEU A 565 -38.90 -22.47 7.79
C LEU A 565 -38.83 -21.00 8.24
N GLN A 566 -38.25 -20.81 9.42
CA GLN A 566 -37.96 -19.52 10.07
C GLN A 566 -36.50 -19.13 9.83
N LEU A 567 -36.23 -17.82 9.81
CA LEU A 567 -34.91 -17.17 9.73
C LEU A 567 -33.74 -18.01 10.26
N LEU A 568 -32.85 -18.45 9.37
CA LEU A 568 -31.56 -19.06 9.69
C LEU A 568 -30.45 -18.06 9.33
N CYS A 569 -29.82 -17.49 10.36
CA CYS A 569 -28.54 -16.79 10.20
C CYS A 569 -27.43 -17.82 10.43
N CYS A 570 -26.74 -18.24 9.37
CA CYS A 570 -25.49 -18.98 9.52
C CYS A 570 -24.36 -17.97 9.69
N SER A 571 -24.20 -17.43 10.90
CA SER A 571 -22.89 -16.92 11.33
C SER A 571 -22.18 -18.03 12.10
N SER A 572 -20.86 -18.07 12.02
CA SER A 572 -20.02 -18.89 12.89
C SER A 572 -20.16 -18.43 14.35
N LEU A 573 -21.27 -18.79 14.98
CA LEU A 573 -21.49 -18.73 16.41
C LEU A 573 -21.02 -20.06 17.01
N GLN A 574 -20.19 -19.97 18.05
CA GLN A 574 -19.82 -21.12 18.88
C GLN A 574 -21.07 -21.87 19.36
N PRO A 575 -21.01 -23.21 19.50
CA PRO A 575 -22.18 -23.99 19.87
C PRO A 575 -22.46 -23.83 21.36
N SER A 576 -23.53 -23.12 21.69
CA SER A 576 -24.26 -23.40 22.93
C SER A 576 -25.76 -23.33 22.65
N SER A 577 -26.40 -24.50 22.77
CA SER A 577 -27.84 -24.79 22.76
C SER A 577 -28.61 -24.66 21.45
N LEU A 578 -28.52 -25.71 20.62
CA LEU A 578 -29.68 -26.23 19.89
C LEU A 578 -29.63 -27.77 19.98
N VAL A 579 -30.65 -28.39 20.57
CA VAL A 579 -30.80 -29.85 20.65
C VAL A 579 -31.79 -30.27 19.58
N LEU A 580 -31.32 -30.99 18.57
CA LEU A 580 -32.12 -31.90 17.75
C LEU A 580 -31.32 -33.20 17.51
N PRO A 581 -31.99 -34.35 17.37
CA PRO A 581 -31.41 -35.66 17.62
C PRO A 581 -30.55 -36.17 16.46
N ARG A 582 -29.40 -36.78 16.79
CA ARG A 582 -28.48 -37.45 15.86
C ARG A 582 -29.08 -38.76 15.33
N THR A 583 -28.90 -39.01 14.03
CA THR A 583 -28.72 -40.36 13.48
C THR A 583 -27.43 -40.40 12.66
N GLU A 584 -26.70 -41.50 12.80
CA GLU A 584 -25.31 -41.73 12.38
C GLU A 584 -25.21 -42.23 10.93
N ALA A 585 -24.10 -41.92 10.23
CA ALA A 585 -23.35 -42.90 9.40
C ALA A 585 -22.05 -42.33 8.76
N ASN A 586 -20.92 -42.90 9.19
CA ASN A 586 -19.67 -43.34 8.52
C ASN A 586 -19.06 -42.66 7.27
N ILE A 587 -17.73 -42.51 7.36
CA ILE A 587 -16.75 -42.12 6.32
C ILE A 587 -15.84 -43.33 6.00
N LEU A 588 -15.39 -43.48 4.74
CA LEU A 588 -14.07 -44.06 4.37
C LEU A 588 -13.51 -43.38 3.08
N PRO A 589 -12.18 -43.40 2.83
CA PRO A 589 -11.41 -42.33 2.17
C PRO A 589 -10.68 -42.75 0.88
N GLN A 590 -10.08 -41.81 0.13
CA GLN A 590 -8.92 -42.09 -0.74
C GLN A 590 -7.92 -40.92 -0.84
N GLN A 591 -6.65 -41.24 -0.56
CA GLN A 591 -5.42 -40.51 -0.90
C GLN A 591 -4.74 -41.23 -2.08
N SER A 592 -4.25 -40.49 -3.08
CA SER A 592 -2.97 -40.73 -3.79
C SER A 592 -2.76 -39.66 -4.86
N ILE A 593 -1.49 -39.35 -5.22
CA ILE A 593 -0.97 -38.66 -6.44
C ILE A 593 0.09 -37.54 -6.17
N ILE A 594 0.45 -37.18 -4.93
CA ILE A 594 1.48 -36.12 -4.68
C ILE A 594 2.92 -36.66 -4.44
N SER A 595 3.15 -37.98 -4.35
CA SER A 595 4.50 -38.51 -4.08
C SER A 595 5.50 -38.41 -5.24
N SER A 596 5.05 -38.11 -6.47
CA SER A 596 5.87 -38.27 -7.67
C SER A 596 6.53 -36.98 -8.19
N PHE A 597 6.30 -35.82 -7.56
CA PHE A 597 6.81 -34.53 -8.05
C PHE A 597 8.05 -34.01 -7.30
N LEU A 598 8.31 -34.49 -6.08
CA LEU A 598 9.39 -33.98 -5.21
C LEU A 598 10.73 -34.70 -5.36
N SER A 599 10.81 -35.78 -6.14
CA SER A 599 12.08 -36.42 -6.49
C SER A 599 12.91 -35.63 -7.53
N TYR A 600 12.33 -34.59 -8.16
CA TYR A 600 12.96 -33.88 -9.28
C TYR A 600 13.70 -32.58 -8.89
N VAL A 601 13.53 -32.07 -7.67
CA VAL A 601 14.04 -30.73 -7.25
C VAL A 601 15.32 -30.79 -6.39
N VAL A 602 15.78 -31.99 -6.01
CA VAL A 602 16.98 -32.17 -5.13
C VAL A 602 18.12 -32.93 -5.83
N GLY A 603 18.08 -33.05 -7.16
CA GLY A 603 19.20 -33.58 -7.94
C GLY A 603 20.16 -32.49 -8.39
N ASP A 604 21.41 -32.60 -7.97
CA ASP A 604 22.62 -31.96 -8.52
C ASP A 604 22.89 -30.47 -8.21
N VAL A 605 23.62 -30.26 -7.10
CA VAL A 605 24.54 -29.11 -6.95
C VAL A 605 25.92 -29.65 -6.53
N PRO A 606 27.03 -29.30 -7.22
CA PRO A 606 28.36 -29.80 -6.92
C PRO A 606 28.97 -29.14 -5.66
N ALA A 607 29.79 -29.89 -4.93
CA ALA A 607 30.44 -29.46 -3.69
C ALA A 607 31.48 -28.33 -3.90
N PRO A 608 31.57 -27.33 -3.00
CA PRO A 608 32.60 -26.30 -3.03
C PRO A 608 33.94 -26.75 -2.39
N PRO A 609 35.07 -26.08 -2.70
CA PRO A 609 36.42 -26.49 -2.30
C PRO A 609 36.72 -26.29 -0.79
N PRO A 610 37.73 -27.00 -0.23
CA PRO A 610 37.86 -27.30 1.20
C PRO A 610 38.45 -26.18 2.09
N GLU A 611 38.47 -24.91 1.66
CA GLU A 611 39.13 -23.83 2.42
C GLU A 611 38.19 -22.68 2.83
N THR A 612 36.88 -22.85 2.68
CA THR A 612 35.89 -21.91 3.25
C THR A 612 35.61 -22.26 4.72
N PRO A 613 35.76 -21.34 5.69
CA PRO A 613 35.47 -21.63 7.09
C PRO A 613 33.99 -22.00 7.26
N ASP A 614 33.72 -23.11 7.97
CA ASP A 614 32.36 -23.64 8.21
C ASP A 614 31.39 -22.57 8.74
N SER A 615 31.90 -21.59 9.49
CA SER A 615 31.10 -20.47 10.01
C SER A 615 30.53 -19.56 8.90
N LEU A 616 31.28 -19.31 7.82
CA LEU A 616 30.85 -18.41 6.73
C LEU A 616 29.83 -19.11 5.80
N ILE A 617 29.99 -20.42 5.58
CA ILE A 617 29.04 -21.26 4.85
C ILE A 617 27.74 -21.39 5.65
N LEU A 618 27.83 -21.67 6.95
CA LEU A 618 26.67 -21.76 7.83
C LEU A 618 25.94 -20.43 7.93
N GLU A 619 26.65 -19.29 7.99
CA GLU A 619 26.07 -17.95 8.03
C GLU A 619 25.42 -17.54 6.70
N THR A 620 25.99 -17.94 5.56
CA THR A 620 25.43 -17.69 4.22
C THR A 620 24.20 -18.56 3.94
N ILE A 621 24.23 -19.83 4.36
CA ILE A 621 23.11 -20.77 4.26
C ILE A 621 21.99 -20.34 5.23
N SER A 622 22.31 -19.99 6.47
CA SER A 622 21.30 -19.54 7.44
C SER A 622 20.73 -18.17 7.09
N SER A 623 21.52 -17.26 6.52
CA SER A 623 21.01 -15.98 6.00
C SER A 623 20.15 -16.16 4.75
N SER A 624 20.50 -17.08 3.83
CA SER A 624 19.68 -17.38 2.65
C SER A 624 18.39 -18.11 3.02
N ILE A 625 18.44 -19.05 3.96
CA ILE A 625 17.26 -19.74 4.49
C ILE A 625 16.36 -18.72 5.21
N LEU A 626 16.90 -17.87 6.08
CA LEU A 626 16.13 -16.83 6.77
C LEU A 626 15.59 -15.76 5.81
N PHE A 627 16.32 -15.43 4.75
CA PHE A 627 15.88 -14.49 3.71
C PHE A 627 14.77 -15.08 2.84
N HIS A 628 14.92 -16.32 2.36
CA HIS A 628 13.88 -17.02 1.60
C HIS A 628 12.65 -17.31 2.44
N LEU A 629 12.85 -17.70 3.70
CA LEU A 629 11.77 -17.76 4.68
C LEU A 629 11.12 -16.38 4.80
N SER A 630 11.86 -15.29 4.99
CA SER A 630 11.27 -13.95 5.12
C SER A 630 10.51 -13.49 3.87
N LEU A 631 10.94 -13.91 2.67
CA LEU A 631 10.28 -13.65 1.39
C LEU A 631 9.02 -14.50 1.21
N GLU A 632 9.09 -15.81 1.45
CA GLU A 632 7.91 -16.68 1.47
C GLU A 632 6.93 -16.25 2.58
N PHE A 633 7.42 -15.84 3.75
CA PHE A 633 6.62 -15.33 4.88
C PHE A 633 5.86 -14.04 4.53
N LYS A 634 6.42 -13.22 3.64
CA LYS A 634 5.82 -11.95 3.22
C LYS A 634 4.86 -12.12 2.03
N TYR A 635 4.95 -13.23 1.30
CA TYR A 635 4.24 -13.40 0.01
C TYR A 635 3.55 -14.77 -0.21
N SER A 636 3.61 -15.73 0.72
CA SER A 636 3.02 -17.08 0.57
C SER A 636 1.82 -17.31 1.49
N ASP A 637 0.68 -17.66 0.88
CA ASP A 637 -0.58 -18.03 1.55
C ASP A 637 -0.73 -19.56 1.73
N GLN A 638 0.36 -20.34 1.68
CA GLN A 638 0.35 -21.81 1.73
C GLN A 638 0.92 -22.34 3.07
N PRO A 639 0.08 -22.68 4.08
CA PRO A 639 0.54 -23.03 5.43
C PRO A 639 1.40 -24.30 5.50
N HIS A 640 1.21 -25.23 4.58
CA HIS A 640 1.91 -26.52 4.57
C HIS A 640 3.35 -26.43 4.04
N LEU A 641 3.64 -25.50 3.12
CA LEU A 641 5.01 -25.21 2.68
C LEU A 641 5.80 -24.56 3.81
N LEU A 642 5.13 -23.68 4.56
CA LEU A 642 5.69 -23.03 5.74
C LEU A 642 5.96 -24.02 6.87
N GLN A 643 5.05 -24.96 7.12
CA GLN A 643 5.27 -26.07 8.05
C GLN A 643 6.48 -26.91 7.61
N LYS A 644 6.58 -27.26 6.32
CA LYS A 644 7.70 -28.04 5.79
C LYS A 644 9.03 -27.27 5.88
N ALA A 645 9.01 -25.96 5.66
CA ALA A 645 10.19 -25.11 5.80
C ALA A 645 10.65 -25.03 7.26
N ILE A 646 9.72 -24.93 8.21
CA ILE A 646 10.00 -25.01 9.65
C ILE A 646 10.53 -26.39 10.04
N GLU A 647 9.91 -27.48 9.56
CA GLU A 647 10.40 -28.86 9.77
C GLU A 647 11.80 -29.08 9.17
N ILE A 648 12.11 -28.50 8.00
CA ILE A 648 13.43 -28.54 7.36
C ILE A 648 14.46 -27.78 8.21
N VAL A 649 14.15 -26.56 8.67
CA VAL A 649 15.03 -25.76 9.56
C VAL A 649 15.29 -26.49 10.89
N LEU A 650 14.28 -27.16 11.42
CA LEU A 650 14.39 -27.95 12.66
C LEU A 650 15.15 -29.27 12.47
N SER A 651 15.11 -29.85 11.27
CA SER A 651 15.85 -31.07 10.92
C SER A 651 17.34 -30.83 10.62
N GLN A 652 17.74 -29.57 10.43
CA GLN A 652 19.14 -29.17 10.20
C GLN A 652 19.93 -29.22 11.52
N GLN A 653 21.20 -29.65 11.43
CA GLN A 653 22.01 -30.11 12.56
C GLN A 653 22.08 -29.12 13.75
N TYR A 654 22.23 -29.71 14.94
CA TYR A 654 22.34 -29.14 16.29
C TYR A 654 23.25 -27.90 16.46
N GLN A 655 24.11 -27.57 15.48
CA GLN A 655 25.04 -26.44 15.55
C GLN A 655 24.41 -25.07 15.28
N LEU A 656 23.38 -24.97 14.42
CA LEU A 656 22.70 -23.69 14.15
C LEU A 656 21.97 -23.14 15.38
N TRP A 657 21.42 -24.04 16.19
CA TRP A 657 20.74 -23.74 17.46
C TRP A 657 21.67 -23.25 18.58
N ARG A 658 22.98 -23.22 18.37
CA ARG A 658 23.93 -22.59 19.30
C ARG A 658 24.25 -21.14 18.94
N SER A 659 23.87 -20.66 17.76
CA SER A 659 24.07 -19.26 17.38
C SER A 659 23.05 -18.35 18.09
N PRO A 660 23.49 -17.42 18.97
CA PRO A 660 22.59 -16.51 19.66
C PRO A 660 21.84 -15.58 18.69
N GLU A 661 22.48 -15.20 17.57
CA GLU A 661 21.87 -14.35 16.54
C GLU A 661 20.81 -15.09 15.73
N PHE A 662 21.03 -16.37 15.42
CA PHE A 662 20.02 -17.22 14.79
C PHE A 662 18.80 -17.37 15.71
N LEU A 663 19.03 -17.66 17.00
CA LEU A 663 17.96 -17.74 17.99
C LEU A 663 17.20 -16.42 18.12
N ALA A 664 17.90 -15.29 18.27
CA ALA A 664 17.25 -13.99 18.42
C ALA A 664 16.36 -13.64 17.21
N ARG A 665 16.85 -13.87 15.98
CA ARG A 665 16.05 -13.64 14.76
C ARG A 665 14.90 -14.62 14.62
N PHE A 666 15.12 -15.90 14.92
CA PHE A 666 14.06 -16.91 14.88
C PHE A 666 12.96 -16.62 15.92
N THR A 667 13.35 -16.19 17.12
CA THR A 667 12.41 -15.75 18.17
C THR A 667 11.65 -14.49 17.75
N GLN A 668 12.28 -13.52 17.08
CA GLN A 668 11.59 -12.36 16.52
C GLN A 668 10.56 -12.76 15.44
N ILE A 669 10.89 -13.73 14.58
CA ILE A 669 9.97 -14.28 13.58
C ILE A 669 8.77 -14.97 14.27
N LEU A 670 9.02 -15.77 15.31
CA LEU A 670 7.96 -16.41 16.11
C LEU A 670 7.12 -15.41 16.91
N ALA A 671 7.71 -14.29 17.36
CA ALA A 671 6.99 -13.23 18.06
C ALA A 671 6.14 -12.35 17.12
N ALA A 672 6.54 -12.22 15.85
CA ALA A 672 5.77 -11.52 14.82
C ALA A 672 4.51 -12.29 14.36
N PHE A 673 4.35 -13.55 14.78
CA PHE A 673 3.14 -14.34 14.53
C PHE A 673 1.94 -13.75 15.30
N LYS A 674 0.94 -13.24 14.58
CA LYS A 674 -0.37 -12.89 15.18
C LYS A 674 -1.10 -14.16 15.66
N LYS A 675 -1.84 -14.02 16.76
CA LYS A 675 -2.62 -15.05 17.48
C LYS A 675 -3.38 -16.05 16.58
N GLU A 676 -3.97 -15.58 15.49
CA GLU A 676 -4.83 -16.39 14.60
C GLU A 676 -4.07 -17.42 13.75
N ARG A 677 -2.74 -17.27 13.56
CA ARG A 677 -1.95 -18.25 12.80
C ARG A 677 -1.41 -19.39 13.66
N TRP A 678 -1.36 -19.23 14.99
CA TRP A 678 -0.90 -20.29 15.91
C TRP A 678 -1.88 -21.47 15.99
N ASP A 679 -3.19 -21.19 15.92
CA ASP A 679 -4.23 -22.22 16.00
C ASP A 679 -4.24 -23.17 14.78
N TYR A 680 -3.71 -22.73 13.64
CA TYR A 680 -3.52 -23.57 12.44
C TYR A 680 -2.32 -24.52 12.54
N PHE A 681 -1.30 -24.16 13.32
CA PHE A 681 -0.08 -24.96 13.49
C PHE A 681 -0.22 -26.04 14.56
N VAL A 682 -1.10 -25.82 15.54
CA VAL A 682 -1.26 -26.71 16.69
C VAL A 682 -2.54 -27.50 16.55
N ASN A 683 -2.51 -28.56 15.75
CA ASN A 683 -3.33 -29.72 16.08
C ASN A 683 -2.61 -30.46 17.22
N PRO A 684 -3.11 -30.43 18.48
CA PRO A 684 -2.42 -31.03 19.62
C PRO A 684 -2.30 -32.57 19.54
N LYS A 685 -2.84 -33.20 18.48
CA LYS A 685 -2.70 -34.62 18.18
C LYS A 685 -1.65 -34.94 17.11
N SER A 686 -0.99 -33.94 16.52
CA SER A 686 0.13 -34.15 15.61
C SER A 686 1.37 -34.61 16.39
N ALA A 687 1.85 -35.83 16.13
CA ALA A 687 3.03 -36.38 16.78
C ALA A 687 4.27 -35.48 16.63
N SER A 688 4.41 -34.79 15.49
CA SER A 688 5.54 -33.88 15.23
C SER A 688 5.50 -32.60 16.07
N VAL A 689 4.32 -32.10 16.44
CA VAL A 689 4.18 -30.92 17.31
C VAL A 689 4.46 -31.26 18.77
N LEU A 690 4.08 -32.47 19.22
CA LEU A 690 4.42 -32.94 20.57
C LEU A 690 5.93 -33.22 20.71
N ASP A 691 6.57 -33.74 19.66
CA ASP A 691 8.02 -33.91 19.61
C ASP A 691 8.76 -32.56 19.56
N LEU A 692 8.23 -31.58 18.82
CA LEU A 692 8.72 -30.19 18.82
C LEU A 692 8.72 -29.59 20.23
N ILE A 693 7.58 -29.66 20.92
CA ILE A 693 7.40 -29.13 22.28
C ILE A 693 8.30 -29.86 23.27
N SER A 694 8.45 -31.18 23.13
CA SER A 694 9.32 -32.02 23.95
C SER A 694 10.81 -31.67 23.77
N ASN A 695 11.26 -31.47 22.52
CA ASN A 695 12.66 -31.14 22.22
C ASN A 695 13.01 -29.70 22.63
N LEU A 696 12.09 -28.74 22.42
CA LEU A 696 12.26 -27.36 22.88
C LEU A 696 12.32 -27.29 24.41
N SER A 697 11.47 -28.05 25.12
CA SER A 697 11.49 -28.13 26.59
C SER A 697 12.78 -28.76 27.12
N LYS A 698 13.27 -29.84 26.51
CA LYS A 698 14.57 -30.45 26.87
C LYS A 698 15.73 -29.49 26.65
N PHE A 699 15.73 -28.76 25.54
CA PHE A 699 16.76 -27.77 25.23
C PHE A 699 16.76 -26.61 26.25
N LEU A 700 15.59 -26.01 26.51
CA LEU A 700 15.45 -24.93 27.50
C LEU A 700 15.86 -25.38 28.91
N ALA A 701 15.59 -26.63 29.28
CA ALA A 701 16.05 -27.20 30.56
C ALA A 701 17.58 -27.33 30.68
N THR A 702 18.31 -27.29 29.56
CA THR A 702 19.78 -27.34 29.52
C THR A 702 20.45 -25.97 29.33
N THR A 703 19.67 -24.89 29.24
CA THR A 703 20.16 -23.52 29.03
C THR A 703 19.64 -22.59 30.13
N ASP A 704 20.46 -21.67 30.65
CA ASP A 704 20.01 -20.64 31.62
C ASP A 704 19.15 -19.51 31.01
N LEU A 705 18.62 -19.72 29.80
CA LEU A 705 17.81 -18.74 29.06
C LEU A 705 16.38 -18.67 29.62
N LYS A 706 16.00 -17.49 30.14
CA LYS A 706 14.61 -17.16 30.52
C LYS A 706 13.96 -16.36 29.40
N ILE A 707 12.82 -16.84 28.89
CA ILE A 707 12.03 -16.17 27.85
C ILE A 707 10.67 -15.80 28.45
N GLU A 708 10.32 -14.52 28.45
CA GLU A 708 8.99 -14.00 28.80
C GLU A 708 8.15 -13.88 27.53
N LEU A 709 6.98 -14.54 27.50
CA LEU A 709 6.05 -14.54 26.37
C LEU A 709 4.64 -14.26 26.88
N ASP A 710 4.07 -13.12 26.51
CA ASP A 710 2.71 -12.74 26.88
C ASP A 710 1.68 -13.48 26.01
N LEU A 711 1.22 -14.63 26.51
CA LEU A 711 0.25 -15.51 25.82
C LEU A 711 -1.07 -15.57 26.58
N SER A 712 -2.07 -14.83 26.11
CA SER A 712 -3.45 -14.90 26.60
C SER A 712 -4.20 -16.14 26.07
N ILE A 713 -3.91 -17.32 26.65
CA ILE A 713 -4.57 -18.60 26.32
C ILE A 713 -5.75 -18.85 27.28
N LYS A 714 -6.99 -18.81 26.79
CA LYS A 714 -8.16 -19.26 27.57
C LYS A 714 -8.44 -20.75 27.28
N LYS A 715 -8.09 -21.61 28.27
CA LYS A 715 -8.36 -23.06 28.40
C LYS A 715 -7.75 -23.98 27.31
N ALA A 716 -6.50 -24.37 27.52
CA ALA A 716 -5.99 -25.65 27.00
C ALA A 716 -6.50 -26.81 27.89
N ASP A 717 -6.79 -27.98 27.30
CA ASP A 717 -7.18 -29.18 28.05
C ASP A 717 -6.01 -29.63 28.95
N PRO A 718 -6.15 -29.59 30.28
CA PRO A 718 -5.06 -29.89 31.22
C PRO A 718 -4.60 -31.36 31.18
N ASN A 719 -5.28 -32.24 30.44
CA ASN A 719 -4.96 -33.66 30.35
C ASN A 719 -3.86 -34.01 29.32
N ILE A 720 -3.31 -33.03 28.59
CA ILE A 720 -2.23 -33.28 27.60
C ILE A 720 -0.86 -33.03 28.26
N GLN A 721 -0.25 -34.09 28.83
CA GLN A 721 0.98 -34.04 29.64
C GLN A 721 2.16 -33.19 29.10
N PRO A 722 2.45 -33.14 27.79
CA PRO A 722 3.56 -32.33 27.26
C PRO A 722 3.39 -30.82 27.47
N TRP A 723 2.17 -30.30 27.46
CA TRP A 723 1.90 -28.86 27.62
C TRP A 723 2.17 -28.38 29.04
N THR A 724 1.86 -29.21 30.04
CA THR A 724 2.08 -28.87 31.46
C THR A 724 3.57 -28.71 31.80
N LYS A 725 4.44 -29.48 31.13
CA LYS A 725 5.91 -29.35 31.24
C LYS A 725 6.45 -28.11 30.55
N LEU A 726 5.97 -27.78 29.35
CA LEU A 726 6.41 -26.57 28.64
C LEU A 726 6.06 -25.28 29.42
N LEU A 727 4.85 -25.25 29.97
CA LEU A 727 4.35 -24.14 30.80
C LEU A 727 5.12 -23.95 32.11
N THR A 728 5.89 -24.93 32.57
CA THR A 728 6.72 -24.78 33.78
C THR A 728 8.03 -24.03 33.53
N TYR A 729 8.49 -23.97 32.27
CA TYR A 729 9.72 -23.28 31.87
C TYR A 729 9.44 -21.88 31.27
N LEU A 730 8.21 -21.64 30.84
CA LEU A 730 7.73 -20.34 30.36
C LEU A 730 7.04 -19.61 31.50
N LYS A 731 7.60 -18.47 31.92
CA LYS A 731 6.87 -17.55 32.80
C LYS A 731 5.84 -16.83 31.92
N ILE A 732 4.56 -17.17 32.12
CA ILE A 732 3.43 -16.42 31.57
C ILE A 732 3.23 -15.15 32.37
#